data_AF-A0A7K2FVA3-F1
#
_entry.id   AF-A0A7K2FVA3-F1
#
_cell.length_a   1.000
_cell.length_b   1.000
_cell.length_c   1.000
_cell.angle_alpha   90.00
_cell.angle_beta   90.00
_cell.angle_gamma   90.00
#
_symmetry.space_group_name_H-M   'P 1'
#
loop_
_entity.id
_entity.type
_entity.pdbx_description
1 polymer ?
#
loop_
_entity_poly.entity_id
_entity_poly.type
_entity_poly.pdbx_seq_one_letter_code
_entity_poly.pdbx_strand_id
1 'polypeptide(L)'
;MVTPNARPFRLATIAAALVATPFVLTAAPAQAVTGTVPSDATYAATARLDIGDSTRGCSGVLVDTEWLLTAASCFVTDPATSLTVPAGKPALKTTATIGRTDLAGTQGEVRTVVELVPRTDRDVVLARLNRPVTTVAPLALSATAATTGEDLQVAGYGRTADEWAPMKLHTGTFTVGATDATTAAVTGKNGVAICAGDTGGPVVRTEAGGARLVALSSRSYQGGCFGIPGTETRTDGVGTRVDDLGGWISSKAGATRITDFNCDGVEDIAIADPEASVGGDAKAGLVRVVYGGGKGTTEINQDLDWVSGGSEANDGFGSAIDTVDYNEDGCTDLVVGTPGEDLGSATDAGMADVLYGAPGGVGTGAQKATHFEQGAGTGTLLGSVSETGDRLGAAIAAGATASGEPYVAIGDPGEDLGTIVDAGSVIYAHANTNVGISQDSTGVPGAAETGDKFGSVIAADANHIAVGAPNDAIGADTDAGNVMVFDQKLNSEGKPTALFGMDQDLDTVSGGAEAGDLFGKSLALVPYRPSGSATATDSILAVGSPGEDLTLDTANKADAGNVITFQVKANGTFTQLKAIDTGTADDDVSGTIEAGDQFGSSVTAVNTAPRAVGTAATMRLAVGSVGEAIGTEAGAGSVQTFPLLGAPGASDRWIQVGDSAGIPGTPTAGQKLGSSIRFTGTQLYVGMPFGPSATGALYALPMSNVTAGGTAAPVTAYQPGTGGLPAVGTRFGASAR
;
A
#
# COMPACT_ATOMS: atom_id res chain seq x y z
N MET A 1 -18.82 -39.61 77.35
CA MET A 1 -18.19 -40.61 78.23
C MET A 1 -16.82 -40.07 78.60
N VAL A 2 -16.62 -39.80 79.89
CA VAL A 2 -15.36 -39.72 80.65
C VAL A 2 -14.25 -38.75 80.14
N THR A 3 -14.06 -37.71 80.96
CA THR A 3 -12.95 -36.74 81.16
C THR A 3 -11.58 -37.42 81.43
N PRO A 4 -10.41 -36.76 81.73
CA PRO A 4 -10.19 -35.37 82.18
C PRO A 4 -8.85 -34.64 81.79
N ASN A 5 -8.81 -33.34 82.12
CA ASN A 5 -7.75 -32.53 82.77
C ASN A 5 -6.25 -32.72 82.42
N ALA A 6 -5.54 -31.60 82.17
CA ALA A 6 -4.81 -30.87 83.22
C ALA A 6 -4.11 -29.57 82.71
N ARG A 7 -4.49 -28.45 83.32
CA ARG A 7 -3.67 -27.23 83.61
C ARG A 7 -2.52 -27.61 84.57
N PRO A 8 -1.47 -26.79 84.91
CA PRO A 8 -1.50 -25.34 85.19
C PRO A 8 -0.18 -24.60 84.78
N PHE A 9 -0.05 -23.27 84.86
CA PHE A 9 0.35 -22.56 86.08
C PHE A 9 0.23 -21.04 85.90
N ARG A 10 -0.15 -20.40 87.00
CA ARG A 10 -0.34 -18.96 87.22
C ARG A 10 1.01 -18.27 87.36
N LEU A 11 1.09 -16.97 87.01
CA LEU A 11 1.50 -15.94 87.96
C LEU A 11 1.02 -14.57 87.47
N ALA A 12 0.42 -13.82 88.37
CA ALA A 12 0.01 -12.45 88.20
C ALA A 12 0.94 -11.57 89.03
N THR A 13 1.42 -10.44 88.51
CA THR A 13 1.61 -9.22 89.31
C THR A 13 1.81 -7.97 88.45
N ILE A 14 1.24 -6.89 89.00
CA ILE A 14 1.13 -5.48 88.60
C ILE A 14 2.49 -4.76 88.72
N ALA A 15 2.79 -3.80 87.83
CA ALA A 15 3.14 -2.39 88.15
C ALA A 15 3.94 -1.67 87.05
N ALA A 16 3.71 -0.35 86.99
CA ALA A 16 4.11 0.64 85.99
C ALA A 16 5.63 0.93 85.87
N ALA A 17 6.07 1.40 84.68
CA ALA A 17 6.57 2.77 84.44
C ALA A 17 7.49 2.91 83.19
N LEU A 18 7.26 4.02 82.47
CA LEU A 18 8.16 4.82 81.61
C LEU A 18 8.77 4.30 80.28
N VAL A 19 8.38 5.03 79.22
CA VAL A 19 9.20 5.58 78.11
C VAL A 19 9.98 4.61 77.23
N ALA A 20 9.47 4.41 76.01
CA ALA A 20 10.16 4.73 74.76
C ALA A 20 9.16 4.52 73.62
N THR A 21 8.85 5.57 72.87
CA THR A 21 8.25 5.41 71.54
C THR A 21 9.28 4.72 70.65
N PRO A 22 9.05 3.48 70.17
CA PRO A 22 9.74 3.05 68.97
C PRO A 22 9.05 3.80 67.84
N PHE A 23 9.77 4.73 67.20
CA PHE A 23 9.53 5.02 65.81
C PHE A 23 9.62 3.67 65.09
N VAL A 24 8.48 3.04 64.81
CA VAL A 24 8.43 2.00 63.80
C VAL A 24 8.60 2.76 62.50
N LEU A 25 9.85 2.92 62.07
CA LEU A 25 10.16 3.12 60.67
C LEU A 25 9.69 1.85 59.96
N THR A 26 8.42 1.84 59.57
CA THR A 26 7.99 1.01 58.44
C THR A 26 8.77 1.56 57.25
N ALA A 27 9.91 0.95 56.94
CA ALA A 27 10.49 1.12 55.61
C ALA A 27 9.42 0.68 54.63
N ALA A 28 8.81 1.65 53.93
CA ALA A 28 7.99 1.34 52.78
C ALA A 28 8.88 0.54 51.81
N PRO A 29 8.39 -0.59 51.26
CA PRO A 29 9.16 -1.33 50.28
C PRO A 29 9.47 -0.38 49.11
N ALA A 30 10.74 -0.33 48.71
CA ALA A 30 11.18 0.42 47.54
C ALA A 30 10.47 -0.13 46.29
N GLN A 31 9.96 0.76 45.43
CA GLN A 31 9.06 0.44 44.33
C GLN A 31 9.81 0.49 42.98
N ALA A 32 9.97 -0.66 42.29
CA ALA A 32 10.71 -0.86 41.03
C ALA A 32 9.80 -0.97 39.79
N VAL A 33 9.82 -0.01 38.81
CA VAL A 33 8.74 0.35 37.85
C VAL A 33 7.44 -0.39 38.17
N THR A 34 6.97 -0.15 39.39
CA THR A 34 5.66 -0.53 39.92
C THR A 34 4.83 0.74 39.98
N GLY A 35 4.92 1.60 38.96
CA GLY A 35 4.11 2.81 38.97
C GLY A 35 2.64 2.48 38.88
N THR A 36 1.83 3.51 39.06
CA THR A 36 0.37 3.40 38.95
C THR A 36 -0.02 3.05 37.53
N VAL A 37 -0.98 2.15 37.37
CA VAL A 37 -1.69 1.95 36.10
C VAL A 37 -2.24 3.32 35.67
N PRO A 38 -1.83 3.86 34.51
CA PRO A 38 -2.29 5.17 34.09
C PRO A 38 -3.77 5.11 33.70
N SER A 39 -4.56 6.07 34.18
CA SER A 39 -5.95 6.28 33.74
C SER A 39 -6.06 7.22 32.55
N ASP A 40 -4.93 7.63 31.96
CA ASP A 40 -4.81 8.80 31.09
C ASP A 40 -4.45 8.38 29.65
N ALA A 41 -5.11 9.03 28.68
CA ALA A 41 -4.83 8.95 27.25
C ALA A 41 -3.38 9.33 26.88
N THR A 42 -2.65 10.01 27.78
CA THR A 42 -1.24 10.40 27.62
C THR A 42 -0.33 9.26 27.12
N TYR A 43 -0.62 8.01 27.47
CA TYR A 43 0.18 6.84 27.06
C TYR A 43 -0.51 5.93 26.04
N ALA A 44 -1.62 6.35 25.43
CA ALA A 44 -2.40 5.53 24.50
C ALA A 44 -1.57 5.05 23.29
N ALA A 45 -0.57 5.83 22.86
CA ALA A 45 0.35 5.45 21.80
C ALA A 45 1.32 4.32 22.18
N THR A 46 1.40 3.92 23.45
CA THR A 46 2.30 2.85 23.91
C THR A 46 1.75 1.50 23.45
N ALA A 47 2.58 0.77 22.70
CA ALA A 47 2.25 -0.53 22.15
C ALA A 47 2.85 -1.66 23.00
N ARG A 48 2.08 -2.74 23.19
CA ARG A 48 2.60 -4.05 23.59
C ARG A 48 2.96 -4.82 22.33
N LEU A 49 4.20 -5.29 22.23
CA LEU A 49 4.66 -6.19 21.17
C LEU A 49 4.75 -7.62 21.72
N ASP A 50 4.07 -8.56 21.07
CA ASP A 50 4.23 -9.99 21.30
C ASP A 50 4.89 -10.60 20.07
N ILE A 51 6.10 -11.14 20.25
CA ILE A 51 7.00 -11.60 19.19
C ILE A 51 7.16 -13.12 19.27
N GLY A 52 6.93 -13.80 18.15
CA GLY A 52 7.04 -15.25 18.00
C GLY A 52 6.03 -16.00 18.87
N ASP A 53 4.75 -15.67 18.77
CA ASP A 53 3.67 -16.29 19.54
C ASP A 53 3.95 -16.29 21.05
N SER A 54 4.23 -15.09 21.58
CA SER A 54 4.57 -14.83 22.98
C SER A 54 5.91 -15.41 23.46
N THR A 55 6.81 -15.82 22.55
CA THR A 55 8.20 -16.18 22.90
C THR A 55 8.93 -14.99 23.55
N ARG A 56 8.62 -13.76 23.12
CA ARG A 56 9.17 -12.53 23.69
C ARG A 56 8.12 -11.43 23.75
N GLY A 57 8.08 -10.71 24.88
CA GLY A 57 7.34 -9.47 25.03
C GLY A 57 8.27 -8.26 24.94
N CYS A 58 7.86 -7.23 24.21
CA CYS A 58 8.50 -5.93 24.15
C CYS A 58 7.44 -4.82 24.23
N SER A 59 7.91 -3.58 24.37
CA SER A 59 7.08 -2.39 24.28
C SER A 59 7.45 -1.59 23.02
N GLY A 60 6.59 -0.67 22.61
CA GLY A 60 6.81 0.21 21.46
C GLY A 60 5.99 1.48 21.58
N VAL A 61 6.10 2.37 20.61
CA VAL A 61 5.32 3.61 20.57
C VAL A 61 4.88 3.94 19.16
N LEU A 62 3.59 4.24 18.98
CA LEU A 62 3.04 4.73 17.71
C LEU A 62 3.56 6.13 17.44
N VAL A 63 4.34 6.28 16.37
CA VAL A 63 4.94 7.57 15.94
C VAL A 63 4.36 8.07 14.62
N ASP A 64 3.64 7.20 13.92
CA ASP A 64 2.83 7.48 12.75
C ASP A 64 1.66 6.48 12.70
N THR A 65 0.57 6.76 11.97
CA THR A 65 -0.60 5.86 11.93
C THR A 65 -0.26 4.45 11.50
N GLU A 66 0.79 4.25 10.71
CA GLU A 66 1.23 2.91 10.26
C GLU A 66 2.56 2.46 10.88
N TRP A 67 3.20 3.26 11.74
CA TRP A 67 4.55 2.97 12.22
C TRP A 67 4.69 3.08 13.73
N LEU A 68 5.25 2.01 14.29
CA LEU A 68 5.78 1.99 15.63
C LEU A 68 7.28 2.29 15.61
N LEU A 69 7.76 2.97 16.64
CA LEU A 69 9.16 3.00 17.01
C LEU A 69 9.37 2.04 18.18
N THR A 70 10.39 1.19 18.12
CA THR A 70 10.76 0.27 19.19
C THR A 70 12.26 -0.04 19.13
N ALA A 71 12.76 -0.87 20.04
CA ALA A 71 14.17 -1.25 20.09
C ALA A 71 14.49 -2.36 19.08
N ALA A 72 15.62 -2.26 18.39
CA ALA A 72 16.10 -3.30 17.47
C ALA A 72 16.42 -4.60 18.23
N SER A 73 16.86 -4.48 19.49
CA SER A 73 17.12 -5.58 20.42
C SER A 73 15.91 -6.51 20.64
N CYS A 74 14.69 -6.06 20.35
CA CYS A 74 13.49 -6.91 20.40
C CYS A 74 13.48 -8.00 19.33
N PHE A 75 14.12 -7.76 18.17
CA PHE A 75 14.03 -8.62 16.97
C PHE A 75 15.29 -9.45 16.69
N VAL A 76 16.27 -9.43 17.61
CA VAL A 76 17.49 -10.25 17.51
C VAL A 76 17.47 -11.39 18.51
N THR A 77 18.05 -12.54 18.17
CA THR A 77 18.07 -13.70 19.06
C THR A 77 18.81 -13.40 20.37
N ASP A 78 20.00 -12.78 20.28
CA ASP A 78 20.82 -12.39 21.42
C ASP A 78 21.31 -10.92 21.30
N PRO A 79 20.63 -9.98 21.95
CA PRO A 79 20.97 -8.56 21.90
C PRO A 79 22.28 -8.21 22.63
N ALA A 80 22.84 -9.13 23.43
CA ALA A 80 24.17 -8.94 24.01
C ALA A 80 25.29 -9.14 22.98
N THR A 81 25.03 -9.93 21.94
CA THR A 81 26.00 -10.25 20.88
C THR A 81 25.89 -9.31 19.69
N SER A 82 24.67 -9.01 19.21
CA SER A 82 24.45 -8.13 18.07
C SER A 82 23.08 -7.46 18.12
N LEU A 83 23.01 -6.22 17.64
CA LEU A 83 21.77 -5.47 17.43
C LEU A 83 21.37 -5.40 15.94
N THR A 84 22.08 -6.12 15.07
CA THR A 84 21.78 -6.13 13.64
C THR A 84 20.50 -6.89 13.37
N VAL A 85 19.49 -6.16 12.90
CA VAL A 85 18.22 -6.71 12.41
C VAL A 85 18.21 -6.59 10.89
N PRO A 86 17.84 -7.63 10.13
CA PRO A 86 17.59 -7.49 8.69
C PRO A 86 16.42 -6.53 8.43
N ALA A 87 16.53 -5.70 7.40
CA ALA A 87 15.38 -4.94 6.91
C ALA A 87 14.38 -5.88 6.22
N GLY A 88 13.12 -5.47 6.13
CA GLY A 88 12.03 -6.25 5.54
C GLY A 88 11.17 -6.97 6.57
N LYS A 89 10.53 -8.07 6.20
CA LYS A 89 9.57 -8.79 7.05
C LYS A 89 10.22 -9.31 8.36
N PRO A 90 9.56 -9.17 9.52
CA PRO A 90 10.05 -9.78 10.76
C PRO A 90 10.22 -11.30 10.65
N ALA A 91 11.34 -11.82 11.14
CA ALA A 91 11.61 -13.26 11.13
C ALA A 91 10.63 -14.08 11.98
N LEU A 92 10.05 -13.45 13.01
CA LEU A 92 9.03 -14.02 13.87
C LEU A 92 7.76 -13.19 13.75
N LYS A 93 6.61 -13.87 13.64
CA LYS A 93 5.29 -13.23 13.69
C LYS A 93 5.21 -12.32 14.90
N THR A 94 4.85 -11.06 14.67
CA THR A 94 4.83 -10.04 15.72
C THR A 94 3.49 -9.33 15.69
N THR A 95 2.80 -9.31 16.82
CA THR A 95 1.56 -8.56 16.99
C THR A 95 1.79 -7.37 17.90
N ALA A 96 1.23 -6.23 17.53
CA ALA A 96 1.22 -5.01 18.31
C ALA A 96 -0.19 -4.71 18.82
N THR A 97 -0.34 -4.50 20.13
CA THR A 97 -1.57 -4.01 20.75
C THR A 97 -1.38 -2.56 21.17
N ILE A 98 -2.16 -1.63 20.60
CA ILE A 98 -2.03 -0.19 20.76
C ILE A 98 -3.34 0.39 21.36
N GLY A 99 -3.24 1.43 22.19
CA GLY A 99 -4.41 2.10 22.75
C GLY A 99 -5.02 1.40 23.96
N ARG A 100 -4.29 0.49 24.64
CA ARG A 100 -4.80 -0.29 25.79
C ARG A 100 -3.92 -0.19 27.02
N THR A 101 -4.33 0.57 28.04
CA THR A 101 -3.61 0.52 29.33
C THR A 101 -3.87 -0.77 30.12
N ASP A 102 -4.95 -1.50 29.80
CA ASP A 102 -5.25 -2.84 30.28
C ASP A 102 -5.55 -3.77 29.09
N LEU A 103 -4.67 -4.75 28.88
CA LEU A 103 -4.70 -5.72 27.79
C LEU A 103 -5.87 -6.71 27.90
N ALA A 104 -6.54 -6.79 29.06
CA ALA A 104 -7.77 -7.58 29.21
C ALA A 104 -8.98 -6.91 28.53
N GLY A 105 -8.89 -5.61 28.21
CA GLY A 105 -9.92 -4.87 27.49
C GLY A 105 -9.86 -5.06 25.96
N THR A 106 -10.89 -4.55 25.28
CA THR A 106 -11.03 -4.61 23.82
C THR A 106 -10.81 -3.26 23.12
N GLN A 107 -10.56 -2.19 23.87
CA GLN A 107 -10.34 -0.83 23.34
C GLN A 107 -9.09 -0.76 22.46
N GLY A 108 -8.93 0.28 21.63
CA GLY A 108 -7.76 0.40 20.77
C GLY A 108 -7.69 -0.72 19.72
N GLU A 109 -6.48 -1.02 19.25
CA GLU A 109 -6.28 -1.76 18.01
C GLU A 109 -5.18 -2.82 18.15
N VAL A 110 -5.38 -3.97 17.49
CA VAL A 110 -4.35 -5.00 17.34
C VAL A 110 -3.94 -5.05 15.87
N ARG A 111 -2.63 -5.07 15.63
CA ARG A 111 -2.03 -5.07 14.30
C ARG A 111 -0.89 -6.07 14.22
N THR A 112 -0.60 -6.54 13.02
CA THR A 112 0.60 -7.32 12.75
C THR A 112 1.72 -6.36 12.34
N VAL A 113 2.92 -6.58 12.84
CA VAL A 113 4.13 -5.92 12.32
C VAL A 113 4.59 -6.69 11.10
N VAL A 114 4.71 -5.99 9.97
CA VAL A 114 4.93 -6.59 8.65
C VAL A 114 6.22 -6.17 7.99
N GLU A 115 6.85 -5.09 8.46
CA GLU A 115 8.13 -4.59 7.95
C GLU A 115 8.97 -3.98 9.08
N LEU A 116 10.28 -4.23 9.04
CA LEU A 116 11.27 -3.63 9.92
C LEU A 116 12.23 -2.76 9.10
N VAL A 117 12.42 -1.52 9.54
CA VAL A 117 13.42 -0.59 9.01
C VAL A 117 14.38 -0.21 10.15
N PRO A 118 15.50 -0.93 10.31
CA PRO A 118 16.41 -0.74 11.44
C PRO A 118 17.39 0.41 11.23
N ARG A 119 17.78 1.05 12.33
CA ARG A 119 18.96 1.92 12.39
C ARG A 119 20.21 1.07 12.61
N THR A 120 21.33 1.51 12.05
CA THR A 120 22.64 0.83 12.22
C THR A 120 23.50 1.49 13.30
N ASP A 121 23.19 2.72 13.70
CA ASP A 121 23.95 3.52 14.65
C ASP A 121 23.46 3.43 16.10
N ARG A 122 22.25 2.90 16.32
CA ARG A 122 21.63 2.81 17.66
C ARG A 122 20.52 1.75 17.73
N ASP A 123 20.15 1.37 18.95
CA ASP A 123 19.12 0.37 19.25
C ASP A 123 17.69 0.90 18.99
N VAL A 124 17.35 1.09 17.71
CA VAL A 124 16.03 1.56 17.24
C VAL A 124 15.68 0.87 15.91
N VAL A 125 14.42 0.49 15.79
CA VAL A 125 13.80 0.03 14.54
C VAL A 125 12.44 0.68 14.37
N LEU A 126 12.13 1.05 13.13
CA LEU A 126 10.77 1.36 12.72
C LEU A 126 10.07 0.06 12.34
N ALA A 127 8.88 -0.15 12.89
CA ALA A 127 8.07 -1.35 12.66
C ALA A 127 6.75 -0.93 12.01
N ARG A 128 6.55 -1.30 10.73
CA ARG A 128 5.33 -1.00 9.98
C ARG A 128 4.22 -1.96 10.37
N LEU A 129 3.02 -1.44 10.49
CA LEU A 129 1.79 -2.18 10.76
C LEU A 129 1.12 -2.60 9.44
N ASN A 130 0.41 -3.74 9.44
CA ASN A 130 -0.34 -4.21 8.28
C ASN A 130 -1.46 -3.24 7.84
N ARG A 131 -2.04 -2.49 8.80
CA ARG A 131 -3.02 -1.44 8.55
C ARG A 131 -2.80 -0.22 9.43
N PRO A 132 -3.23 0.99 9.00
CA PRO A 132 -3.24 2.17 9.84
C PRO A 132 -4.01 1.96 11.15
N VAL A 133 -3.51 2.61 12.20
CA VAL A 133 -4.18 2.86 13.48
C VAL A 133 -4.75 4.26 13.43
N THR A 134 -6.09 4.37 13.48
CA THR A 134 -6.81 5.64 13.30
C THR A 134 -7.50 6.13 14.57
N THR A 135 -7.67 5.24 15.56
CA THR A 135 -8.32 5.57 16.84
C THR A 135 -7.37 6.10 17.90
N VAL A 136 -6.05 6.02 17.66
CA VAL A 136 -5.01 6.46 18.59
C VAL A 136 -4.11 7.49 17.91
N ALA A 137 -3.98 8.66 18.53
CA ALA A 137 -3.07 9.70 18.04
C ALA A 137 -1.60 9.26 18.23
N PRO A 138 -0.75 9.33 17.19
CA PRO A 138 0.67 9.07 17.34
C PRO A 138 1.36 10.06 18.29
N LEU A 139 2.39 9.59 19.00
CA LEU A 139 3.17 10.41 19.91
C LEU A 139 4.26 11.16 19.14
N ALA A 140 4.18 12.49 19.16
CA ALA A 140 5.19 13.35 18.54
C ALA A 140 6.56 13.23 19.25
N LEU A 141 7.62 13.25 18.46
CA LEU A 141 8.99 13.30 18.95
C LEU A 141 9.31 14.66 19.59
N SER A 142 10.15 14.66 20.61
CA SER A 142 10.77 15.90 21.10
C SER A 142 11.88 16.33 20.14
N ALA A 143 11.96 17.62 19.86
CA ALA A 143 13.00 18.20 19.01
C ALA A 143 14.32 18.45 19.77
N THR A 144 14.36 18.20 21.08
CA THR A 144 15.52 18.43 21.93
C THR A 144 15.89 17.20 22.73
N ALA A 145 17.20 16.97 22.85
CA ALA A 145 17.75 15.87 23.62
C ALA A 145 17.31 15.89 25.10
N ALA A 146 17.34 14.72 25.73
CA ALA A 146 17.27 14.61 27.19
C ALA A 146 18.39 15.42 27.85
N THR A 147 18.08 16.17 28.91
CA THR A 147 19.08 16.99 29.62
C THR A 147 19.47 16.34 30.95
N THR A 148 20.75 16.31 31.29
CA THR A 148 21.20 15.76 32.59
C THR A 148 20.49 16.46 33.76
N GLY A 149 19.96 15.66 34.70
CA GLY A 149 19.19 16.11 35.85
C GLY A 149 17.69 16.28 35.58
N GLU A 150 17.24 16.14 34.35
CA GLU A 150 15.82 16.15 33.97
C GLU A 150 15.10 14.90 34.47
N ASP A 151 13.84 15.05 34.89
CA ASP A 151 12.96 13.92 35.18
C ASP A 151 12.07 13.61 33.98
N LEU A 152 12.14 12.36 33.51
CA LEU A 152 11.32 11.83 32.42
C LEU A 152 10.42 10.71 32.93
N GLN A 153 9.28 10.52 32.26
CA GLN A 153 8.38 9.39 32.52
C GLN A 153 8.68 8.26 31.54
N VAL A 154 8.80 7.04 32.04
CA VAL A 154 8.90 5.82 31.22
C VAL A 154 7.58 5.09 31.29
N ALA A 155 7.11 4.52 30.18
CA ALA A 155 5.97 3.60 30.17
C ALA A 155 6.31 2.29 29.44
N GLY A 156 5.73 1.18 29.89
CA GLY A 156 5.94 -0.13 29.28
C GLY A 156 5.06 -1.24 29.87
N TYR A 157 5.05 -2.39 29.18
CA TYR A 157 4.36 -3.63 29.58
C TYR A 157 5.34 -4.70 30.06
N GLY A 158 6.54 -4.30 30.47
CA GLY A 158 7.54 -5.18 31.06
C GLY A 158 7.12 -5.70 32.42
N ARG A 159 7.90 -6.66 32.93
CA ARG A 159 7.68 -7.28 34.24
C ARG A 159 7.57 -6.22 35.33
N THR A 160 6.82 -6.52 36.39
CA THR A 160 6.88 -5.72 37.62
C THR A 160 7.78 -6.40 38.64
N ALA A 161 7.79 -5.94 39.90
CA ALA A 161 8.44 -6.65 40.99
C ALA A 161 7.81 -8.04 41.27
N ASP A 162 6.49 -8.16 41.05
CA ASP A 162 5.69 -9.29 41.51
C ASP A 162 5.04 -10.10 40.37
N GLU A 163 5.05 -9.58 39.14
CA GLU A 163 4.37 -10.18 37.99
C GLU A 163 5.30 -10.41 36.79
N TRP A 164 5.30 -11.64 36.27
CA TRP A 164 6.14 -12.05 35.13
C TRP A 164 5.67 -11.50 33.79
N ALA A 165 4.36 -11.28 33.61
CA ALA A 165 3.78 -10.81 32.35
C ALA A 165 2.52 -10.00 32.65
N PRO A 166 2.67 -8.73 33.09
CA PRO A 166 1.53 -7.92 33.44
C PRO A 166 0.63 -7.64 32.26
N MET A 167 -0.68 -7.66 32.54
CA MET A 167 -1.72 -7.24 31.60
C MET A 167 -1.90 -5.72 31.56
N LYS A 168 -1.23 -4.98 32.45
CA LYS A 168 -1.41 -3.53 32.58
C LYS A 168 -0.14 -2.79 32.22
N LEU A 169 -0.33 -1.62 31.61
CA LEU A 169 0.73 -0.67 31.38
C LEU A 169 1.18 -0.07 32.71
N HIS A 170 2.50 0.03 32.90
CA HIS A 170 3.11 0.66 34.07
C HIS A 170 3.91 1.88 33.66
N THR A 171 4.04 2.83 34.58
CA THR A 171 4.86 4.04 34.37
C THR A 171 5.88 4.23 35.49
N GLY A 172 6.86 5.11 35.29
CA GLY A 172 7.85 5.39 36.32
C GLY A 172 8.70 6.62 36.02
N THR A 173 9.05 7.37 37.05
CA THR A 173 9.91 8.56 36.91
C THR A 173 11.39 8.18 36.95
N PHE A 174 12.16 8.65 35.99
CA PHE A 174 13.60 8.47 35.90
C PHE A 174 14.31 9.81 35.76
N THR A 175 15.44 9.97 36.47
CA THR A 175 16.33 11.13 36.27
C THR A 175 17.34 10.80 35.20
N VAL A 176 17.51 11.71 34.25
CA VAL A 176 18.50 11.63 33.18
C VAL A 176 19.90 11.88 33.74
N GLY A 177 20.82 10.95 33.47
CA GLY A 177 22.23 11.04 33.80
C GLY A 177 23.06 11.62 32.65
N ALA A 178 24.23 11.03 32.40
CA ALA A 178 25.06 11.38 31.26
C ALA A 178 24.35 11.06 29.93
N THR A 179 24.52 11.93 28.94
CA THR A 179 23.96 11.76 27.60
C THR A 179 25.08 11.75 26.56
N ASP A 180 24.98 10.81 25.63
CA ASP A 180 25.84 10.68 24.45
C ASP A 180 25.04 11.01 23.18
N ALA A 181 25.66 10.91 22.02
CA ALA A 181 25.01 11.21 20.74
C ALA A 181 23.73 10.39 20.50
N THR A 182 23.73 9.10 20.85
CA THR A 182 22.62 8.18 20.54
C THR A 182 21.91 7.62 21.78
N THR A 183 22.44 7.87 22.98
CA THR A 183 21.93 7.29 24.24
C THR A 183 21.86 8.30 25.37
N ALA A 184 20.98 8.04 26.34
CA ALA A 184 20.90 8.76 27.60
C ALA A 184 20.86 7.76 28.76
N ALA A 185 21.74 7.92 29.74
CA ALA A 185 21.63 7.19 31.00
C ALA A 185 20.39 7.66 31.76
N VAL A 186 19.68 6.74 32.40
CA VAL A 186 18.50 7.04 33.22
C VAL A 186 18.59 6.27 34.54
N THR A 187 18.25 6.91 35.65
CA THR A 187 18.23 6.28 36.97
C THR A 187 16.85 6.42 37.59
N GLY A 188 16.30 5.29 38.04
CA GLY A 188 14.99 5.21 38.65
C GLY A 188 14.81 6.00 39.94
N LYS A 189 13.72 6.76 40.06
CA LYS A 189 13.31 7.36 41.35
C LYS A 189 12.47 6.40 42.18
N ASN A 190 12.55 6.53 43.51
CA ASN A 190 11.71 5.77 44.44
C ASN A 190 11.80 4.24 44.31
N GLY A 191 12.92 3.74 43.76
CA GLY A 191 13.18 2.32 43.53
C GLY A 191 12.90 1.85 42.10
N VAL A 192 12.34 2.70 41.23
CA VAL A 192 11.71 2.35 39.94
C VAL A 192 12.73 1.79 38.94
N ALA A 193 12.69 0.54 38.47
CA ALA A 193 13.60 0.00 37.44
C ALA A 193 12.90 -0.43 36.14
N ILE A 194 13.51 -0.14 34.99
CA ILE A 194 13.06 -0.67 33.67
C ILE A 194 13.29 -2.19 33.67
N CYS A 195 12.24 -2.96 33.41
CA CYS A 195 12.27 -4.41 33.48
C CYS A 195 12.22 -5.07 32.10
N ALA A 196 12.54 -6.36 32.03
CA ALA A 196 12.38 -7.13 30.80
C ALA A 196 10.96 -6.98 30.23
N GLY A 197 10.85 -6.63 28.95
CA GLY A 197 9.58 -6.33 28.26
C GLY A 197 9.22 -4.84 28.19
N ASP A 198 9.87 -3.97 28.97
CA ASP A 198 9.77 -2.51 28.81
C ASP A 198 10.64 -2.00 27.66
N THR A 199 11.59 -2.82 27.19
CA THR A 199 12.46 -2.51 26.04
C THR A 199 11.61 -2.10 24.83
N GLY A 200 11.96 -0.96 24.23
CA GLY A 200 11.23 -0.29 23.16
C GLY A 200 10.12 0.66 23.63
N GLY A 201 9.77 0.65 24.92
CA GLY A 201 8.73 1.52 25.50
C GLY A 201 9.14 3.00 25.53
N PRO A 202 8.17 3.94 25.49
CA PRO A 202 8.46 5.35 25.39
C PRO A 202 9.03 5.95 26.69
N VAL A 203 10.05 6.80 26.53
CA VAL A 203 10.53 7.73 27.55
C VAL A 203 10.07 9.13 27.15
N VAL A 204 9.18 9.71 27.93
CA VAL A 204 8.43 10.91 27.58
C VAL A 204 8.76 12.10 28.49
N ARG A 205 8.79 13.27 27.87
CA ARG A 205 8.79 14.58 28.53
C ARG A 205 7.40 15.18 28.41
N THR A 206 6.93 15.82 29.47
CA THR A 206 5.72 16.64 29.41
C THR A 206 6.12 18.07 29.05
N GLU A 207 5.68 18.56 27.89
CA GLU A 207 5.95 19.92 27.43
C GLU A 207 4.63 20.71 27.29
N ALA A 208 4.73 22.03 27.04
CA ALA A 208 3.57 22.82 26.64
C ALA A 208 3.03 22.29 25.31
N GLY A 209 1.83 21.70 25.32
CA GLY A 209 1.26 21.01 24.15
C GLY A 209 1.30 19.47 24.20
N GLY A 210 1.57 18.90 25.37
CA GLY A 210 1.39 17.47 25.66
C GLY A 210 2.70 16.70 25.80
N ALA A 211 2.59 15.39 25.92
CA ALA A 211 3.74 14.50 25.99
C ALA A 211 4.53 14.51 24.66
N ARG A 212 5.86 14.37 24.76
CA ARG A 212 6.78 14.22 23.64
C ARG A 212 7.74 13.06 23.89
N LEU A 213 8.01 12.27 22.86
CA LEU A 213 8.94 11.15 22.92
C LEU A 213 10.39 11.65 22.89
N VAL A 214 11.15 11.37 23.95
CA VAL A 214 12.56 11.79 24.08
C VAL A 214 13.53 10.64 23.81
N ALA A 215 13.17 9.44 24.26
CA ALA A 215 13.95 8.22 24.05
C ALA A 215 13.06 6.98 24.05
N LEU A 216 13.63 5.83 23.69
CA LEU A 216 13.06 4.50 23.93
C LEU A 216 13.84 3.78 25.02
N SER A 217 13.16 3.08 25.91
CA SER A 217 13.83 2.18 26.88
C SER A 217 14.63 1.11 26.13
N SER A 218 15.91 0.95 26.42
CA SER A 218 16.77 -0.05 25.74
C SER A 218 17.25 -1.12 26.72
N ARG A 219 18.21 -0.78 27.60
CA ARG A 219 18.87 -1.72 28.53
C ARG A 219 18.74 -1.24 29.97
N SER A 220 18.73 -2.16 30.93
CA SER A 220 18.74 -1.85 32.36
C SER A 220 19.36 -2.96 33.20
N TYR A 221 19.82 -2.61 34.39
CA TYR A 221 20.23 -3.55 35.43
C TYR A 221 19.05 -4.27 36.12
N GLN A 222 17.82 -3.79 35.94
CA GLN A 222 16.57 -4.46 36.38
C GLN A 222 16.47 -4.71 37.90
N GLY A 223 17.16 -3.91 38.74
CA GLY A 223 17.12 -4.08 40.20
C GLY A 223 15.70 -3.95 40.74
N GLY A 224 15.19 -5.00 41.39
CA GLY A 224 13.82 -5.07 41.92
C GLY A 224 12.77 -5.62 40.95
N CYS A 225 13.12 -5.99 39.72
CA CYS A 225 12.21 -6.66 38.79
C CYS A 225 12.02 -8.14 39.12
N PHE A 226 10.88 -8.72 38.74
CA PHE A 226 10.55 -10.12 38.97
C PHE A 226 11.62 -11.06 38.39
N GLY A 227 12.09 -11.98 39.22
CA GLY A 227 13.09 -12.99 38.86
C GLY A 227 14.54 -12.48 38.86
N ILE A 228 14.78 -11.20 39.17
CA ILE A 228 16.13 -10.67 39.37
C ILE A 228 16.57 -10.90 40.82
N PRO A 229 17.81 -11.36 41.09
CA PRO A 229 18.29 -11.56 42.44
C PRO A 229 18.22 -10.27 43.26
N GLY A 230 17.70 -10.34 44.49
CA GLY A 230 17.59 -9.16 45.38
C GLY A 230 18.94 -8.52 45.78
N THR A 231 20.06 -9.12 45.41
CA THR A 231 21.40 -8.53 45.52
C THR A 231 21.69 -7.49 44.43
N GLU A 232 20.96 -7.53 43.31
CA GLU A 232 21.00 -6.48 42.30
C GLU A 232 20.01 -5.39 42.69
N THR A 233 20.54 -4.23 43.09
CA THR A 233 19.75 -3.10 43.56
C THR A 233 19.83 -1.90 42.63
N ARG A 234 20.58 -1.99 41.53
CA ARG A 234 20.74 -0.87 40.59
C ARG A 234 19.50 -0.73 39.72
N THR A 235 18.93 0.46 39.73
CA THR A 235 17.77 0.85 38.90
C THR A 235 18.18 1.58 37.63
N ASP A 236 19.49 1.68 37.38
CA ASP A 236 20.04 2.37 36.22
C ASP A 236 19.67 1.66 34.93
N GLY A 237 19.46 2.46 33.89
CA GLY A 237 19.15 2.03 32.54
C GLY A 237 19.69 2.99 31.50
N VAL A 238 19.43 2.65 30.25
CA VAL A 238 19.82 3.40 29.07
C VAL A 238 18.59 3.56 28.18
N GLY A 239 18.29 4.81 27.83
CA GLY A 239 17.35 5.14 26.77
C GLY A 239 18.08 5.41 25.45
N THR A 240 17.53 4.92 24.34
CA THR A 240 17.99 5.28 22.99
C THR A 240 17.34 6.58 22.56
N ARG A 241 18.14 7.60 22.26
CA ARG A 241 17.67 8.94 21.88
C ARG A 241 16.98 8.94 20.51
N VAL A 242 15.90 9.72 20.42
CA VAL A 242 15.09 9.84 19.19
C VAL A 242 15.01 11.26 18.62
N ASP A 243 15.60 12.25 19.29
CA ASP A 243 15.42 13.67 18.97
C ASP A 243 15.94 14.09 17.59
N ASP A 244 16.88 13.31 17.02
CA ASP A 244 17.44 13.50 15.68
C ASP A 244 16.82 12.57 14.61
N LEU A 245 15.81 11.75 14.98
CA LEU A 245 15.22 10.74 14.09
C LEU A 245 14.03 11.26 13.26
N GLY A 246 13.52 12.46 13.53
CA GLY A 246 12.32 12.99 12.87
C GLY A 246 12.40 12.99 11.33
N GLY A 247 13.55 13.38 10.77
CA GLY A 247 13.76 13.35 9.31
C GLY A 247 13.78 11.92 8.74
N TRP A 248 14.41 10.98 9.45
CA TRP A 248 14.44 9.58 9.05
C TRP A 248 13.04 8.95 9.10
N ILE A 249 12.30 9.16 10.19
CA ILE A 249 10.91 8.67 10.33
C ILE A 249 10.04 9.24 9.23
N SER A 250 10.09 10.56 9.00
CA SER A 250 9.28 11.22 7.96
C SER A 250 9.60 10.68 6.56
N SER A 251 10.88 10.39 6.27
CA SER A 251 11.30 9.81 4.99
C SER A 251 10.80 8.39 4.73
N LYS A 252 10.52 7.62 5.79
CA LYS A 252 10.02 6.23 5.70
C LYS A 252 8.51 6.17 5.76
N ALA A 253 7.92 6.90 6.70
CA ALA A 253 6.49 6.99 6.87
C ALA A 253 5.84 7.64 5.63
N GLY A 254 6.44 8.73 5.10
CA GLY A 254 5.92 9.44 3.92
C GLY A 254 6.24 8.84 2.55
N ALA A 255 7.00 7.74 2.48
CA ALA A 255 7.37 7.12 1.22
C ALA A 255 6.19 6.41 0.55
N THR A 256 6.16 6.44 -0.78
CA THR A 256 5.32 5.54 -1.58
C THR A 256 5.70 4.09 -1.29
N ARG A 257 4.69 3.21 -1.22
CA ARG A 257 4.93 1.77 -1.15
C ARG A 257 5.60 1.30 -2.45
N ILE A 258 6.48 0.33 -2.32
CA ILE A 258 7.11 -0.38 -3.44
C ILE A 258 6.43 -1.73 -3.62
N THR A 259 6.49 -2.27 -4.83
CA THR A 259 6.18 -3.67 -5.12
C THR A 259 7.32 -4.52 -4.57
N ASP A 260 7.06 -5.44 -3.65
CA ASP A 260 8.07 -6.30 -3.02
C ASP A 260 7.47 -7.68 -2.70
N PHE A 261 7.51 -8.57 -3.69
CA PHE A 261 6.92 -9.90 -3.63
C PHE A 261 7.69 -10.84 -2.70
N ASN A 262 8.96 -10.54 -2.44
CA ASN A 262 9.82 -11.34 -1.56
C ASN A 262 10.06 -10.74 -0.17
N CYS A 263 9.45 -9.58 0.10
CA CYS A 263 9.38 -8.85 1.37
C CYS A 263 10.74 -8.58 2.03
N ASP A 264 11.75 -8.24 1.22
CA ASP A 264 13.11 -7.90 1.66
C ASP A 264 13.39 -6.40 1.76
N GLY A 265 12.41 -5.56 1.42
CA GLY A 265 12.51 -4.11 1.37
C GLY A 265 13.16 -3.56 0.10
N VAL A 266 13.27 -4.36 -0.96
CA VAL A 266 13.79 -3.95 -2.28
C VAL A 266 12.68 -4.05 -3.33
N GLU A 267 12.57 -3.04 -4.19
CA GLU A 267 11.54 -3.01 -5.24
C GLU A 267 11.76 -4.15 -6.26
N ASP A 268 10.72 -4.96 -6.42
CA ASP A 268 10.55 -6.02 -7.41
C ASP A 268 9.67 -5.51 -8.57
N ILE A 269 9.55 -6.31 -9.63
CA ILE A 269 8.63 -6.00 -10.74
C ILE A 269 8.01 -7.26 -11.34
N ALA A 270 6.70 -7.21 -11.62
CA ALA A 270 6.00 -8.19 -12.44
C ALA A 270 5.86 -7.68 -13.87
N ILE A 271 6.14 -8.52 -14.86
CA ILE A 271 6.11 -8.16 -16.29
C ILE A 271 5.30 -9.22 -17.05
N ALA A 272 4.18 -8.81 -17.63
CA ALA A 272 3.29 -9.71 -18.36
C ALA A 272 3.73 -9.92 -19.82
N ASP A 273 3.47 -11.13 -20.31
CA ASP A 273 3.53 -11.53 -21.72
C ASP A 273 2.30 -12.40 -22.04
N PRO A 274 1.11 -11.79 -22.20
CA PRO A 274 -0.15 -12.52 -22.33
C PRO A 274 -0.28 -13.32 -23.63
N GLU A 275 0.57 -13.07 -24.64
CA GLU A 275 0.58 -13.87 -25.87
C GLU A 275 1.69 -14.93 -25.89
N ALA A 276 2.43 -15.12 -24.80
CA ALA A 276 3.45 -16.17 -24.72
C ALA A 276 2.83 -17.57 -24.88
N SER A 277 3.62 -18.50 -25.43
CA SER A 277 3.23 -19.92 -25.46
C SER A 277 3.71 -20.64 -24.21
N VAL A 278 2.84 -21.43 -23.58
CA VAL A 278 3.09 -22.26 -22.41
C VAL A 278 2.65 -23.68 -22.75
N GLY A 279 3.39 -24.72 -22.35
CA GLY A 279 2.99 -26.12 -22.62
C GLY A 279 2.94 -26.57 -24.10
N GLY A 280 3.04 -25.65 -25.07
CA GLY A 280 2.72 -25.88 -26.48
C GLY A 280 1.49 -25.09 -26.94
N ASP A 281 0.75 -24.50 -26.01
CA ASP A 281 -0.47 -23.73 -26.20
C ASP A 281 -0.13 -22.28 -26.53
N ALA A 282 -0.53 -21.86 -27.74
CA ALA A 282 -0.23 -20.53 -28.24
C ALA A 282 -1.10 -19.48 -27.53
N LYS A 283 -0.49 -18.38 -27.09
CA LYS A 283 -1.17 -17.28 -26.39
C LYS A 283 -1.85 -17.68 -25.09
N ALA A 284 -1.37 -18.74 -24.45
CA ALA A 284 -1.76 -19.07 -23.07
C ALA A 284 -1.38 -17.95 -22.08
N GLY A 285 -0.24 -17.28 -22.32
CA GLY A 285 0.22 -16.17 -21.49
C GLY A 285 1.06 -16.59 -20.28
N LEU A 286 1.90 -15.66 -19.81
CA LEU A 286 2.71 -15.82 -18.59
C LEU A 286 3.06 -14.46 -17.98
N VAL A 287 3.46 -14.49 -16.71
CA VAL A 287 4.04 -13.33 -16.01
C VAL A 287 5.44 -13.68 -15.50
N ARG A 288 6.39 -12.77 -15.66
CA ARG A 288 7.74 -12.89 -15.08
C ARG A 288 7.91 -11.89 -13.96
N VAL A 289 8.29 -12.37 -12.78
CA VAL A 289 8.67 -11.51 -11.65
C VAL A 289 10.19 -11.43 -11.60
N VAL A 290 10.72 -10.20 -11.67
CA VAL A 290 12.15 -9.92 -11.48
C VAL A 290 12.34 -9.39 -10.07
N TYR A 291 13.07 -10.16 -9.26
CA TYR A 291 13.36 -9.78 -7.89
C TYR A 291 14.51 -8.76 -7.82
N GLY A 292 14.28 -7.69 -7.08
CA GLY A 292 15.22 -6.62 -6.84
C GLY A 292 16.53 -7.10 -6.23
N GLY A 293 17.57 -6.26 -6.33
CA GLY A 293 18.88 -6.56 -5.73
C GLY A 293 19.64 -7.72 -6.38
N GLY A 294 19.23 -8.18 -7.58
CA GLY A 294 19.88 -9.27 -8.30
C GLY A 294 19.53 -10.66 -7.79
N LYS A 295 18.34 -10.82 -7.18
CA LYS A 295 17.86 -12.09 -6.61
C LYS A 295 17.30 -13.07 -7.64
N GLY A 296 17.29 -12.69 -8.92
CA GLY A 296 16.90 -13.54 -10.03
C GLY A 296 15.46 -13.28 -10.48
N THR A 297 14.92 -14.22 -11.25
CA THR A 297 13.62 -14.11 -11.88
C THR A 297 12.83 -15.40 -11.66
N THR A 298 11.51 -15.29 -11.57
CA THR A 298 10.60 -16.44 -11.65
C THR A 298 9.59 -16.21 -12.77
N GLU A 299 9.14 -17.32 -13.37
CA GLU A 299 8.09 -17.33 -14.37
C GLU A 299 6.85 -18.00 -13.78
N ILE A 300 5.69 -17.42 -14.06
CA ILE A 300 4.38 -17.81 -13.51
C ILE A 300 3.40 -17.97 -14.68
N ASN A 301 2.71 -19.09 -14.70
CA ASN A 301 1.64 -19.44 -15.65
C ASN A 301 0.74 -20.51 -15.00
N GLN A 302 -0.34 -20.89 -15.69
CA GLN A 302 -1.33 -21.84 -15.18
C GLN A 302 -0.84 -23.30 -15.08
N ASP A 303 0.26 -23.67 -15.75
CA ASP A 303 0.83 -25.03 -15.65
C ASP A 303 1.56 -25.29 -14.32
N LEU A 304 1.73 -24.27 -13.48
CA LEU A 304 2.26 -24.44 -12.13
C LEU A 304 1.23 -25.13 -11.24
N ASP A 305 1.65 -26.15 -10.47
CA ASP A 305 0.77 -26.99 -9.63
C ASP A 305 -0.03 -26.28 -8.53
N TRP A 306 0.20 -24.97 -8.37
CA TRP A 306 -0.40 -24.12 -7.36
C TRP A 306 -1.13 -22.91 -7.93
N VAL A 307 -1.09 -22.70 -9.24
CA VAL A 307 -1.92 -21.73 -9.96
C VAL A 307 -3.15 -22.47 -10.46
N SER A 308 -4.30 -21.81 -10.43
CA SER A 308 -5.58 -22.42 -10.82
C SER A 308 -5.66 -22.60 -12.34
N GLY A 309 -6.43 -23.60 -12.79
CA GLY A 309 -6.58 -23.93 -14.21
C GLY A 309 -5.41 -24.73 -14.79
N GLY A 310 -5.27 -24.69 -16.11
CA GLY A 310 -4.13 -25.22 -16.86
C GLY A 310 -4.03 -24.44 -18.18
N SER A 311 -2.84 -24.34 -18.78
CA SER A 311 -2.74 -23.50 -19.98
C SER A 311 -3.47 -24.13 -21.17
N GLU A 312 -4.28 -23.31 -21.83
CA GLU A 312 -4.95 -23.58 -23.08
C GLU A 312 -4.62 -22.45 -24.08
N ALA A 313 -5.00 -22.67 -25.34
CA ALA A 313 -4.66 -21.70 -26.38
C ALA A 313 -5.61 -20.50 -26.31
N ASN A 314 -5.03 -19.31 -26.20
CA ASN A 314 -5.69 -17.99 -26.12
C ASN A 314 -6.20 -17.53 -24.75
N ASP A 315 -5.88 -18.23 -23.65
CA ASP A 315 -6.32 -17.85 -22.29
C ASP A 315 -5.84 -16.46 -21.86
N GLY A 316 -4.63 -16.12 -22.29
CA GLY A 316 -4.03 -14.82 -22.04
C GLY A 316 -3.75 -14.54 -20.56
N PHE A 317 -3.25 -15.51 -19.80
CA PHE A 317 -2.78 -15.30 -18.42
C PHE A 317 -1.85 -14.09 -18.34
N GLY A 318 -2.21 -13.12 -17.50
CA GLY A 318 -1.50 -11.84 -17.39
C GLY A 318 -2.02 -10.74 -18.32
N SER A 319 -3.18 -10.92 -18.96
CA SER A 319 -3.83 -9.87 -19.77
C SER A 319 -4.11 -8.61 -18.96
N ALA A 320 -4.47 -8.78 -17.69
CA ALA A 320 -4.53 -7.71 -16.71
C ALA A 320 -3.77 -8.14 -15.44
N ILE A 321 -2.99 -7.23 -14.87
CA ILE A 321 -2.27 -7.45 -13.60
C ILE A 321 -2.36 -6.21 -12.71
N ASP A 322 -2.40 -6.43 -11.40
CA ASP A 322 -2.19 -5.38 -10.39
C ASP A 322 -1.57 -5.97 -9.12
N THR A 323 -1.31 -5.15 -8.10
CA THR A 323 -0.65 -5.59 -6.86
C THR A 323 -1.40 -5.13 -5.62
N VAL A 324 -1.38 -5.96 -4.58
CA VAL A 324 -2.01 -5.69 -3.28
C VAL A 324 -1.33 -6.58 -2.23
N ASP A 325 -1.37 -6.21 -0.95
CA ASP A 325 -1.07 -7.14 0.16
C ASP A 325 -2.40 -7.70 0.65
N TYR A 326 -2.93 -8.70 -0.07
CA TYR A 326 -4.29 -9.21 0.10
C TYR A 326 -4.43 -10.08 1.35
N ASN A 327 -3.37 -10.81 1.71
CA ASN A 327 -3.33 -11.63 2.93
C ASN A 327 -2.80 -10.85 4.16
N GLU A 328 -2.41 -9.59 3.97
CA GLU A 328 -1.94 -8.65 5.00
C GLU A 328 -0.70 -9.12 5.77
N ASP A 329 0.19 -9.82 5.06
CA ASP A 329 1.37 -10.42 5.63
C ASP A 329 2.64 -9.57 5.45
N GLY A 330 2.54 -8.47 4.70
CA GLY A 330 3.63 -7.54 4.42
C GLY A 330 4.35 -7.74 3.10
N CYS A 331 4.14 -8.87 2.43
CA CYS A 331 4.69 -9.13 1.11
C CYS A 331 3.66 -8.68 0.07
N THR A 332 4.13 -8.12 -1.05
CA THR A 332 3.21 -7.80 -2.15
C THR A 332 2.71 -9.08 -2.80
N ASP A 333 1.43 -9.13 -3.11
CA ASP A 333 0.77 -10.18 -3.87
C ASP A 333 0.47 -9.70 -5.28
N LEU A 334 0.47 -10.62 -6.24
CA LEU A 334 0.20 -10.35 -7.64
C LEU A 334 -1.23 -10.77 -7.98
N VAL A 335 -2.05 -9.84 -8.45
CA VAL A 335 -3.36 -10.16 -9.02
C VAL A 335 -3.19 -10.37 -10.52
N VAL A 336 -3.72 -11.46 -11.05
CA VAL A 336 -3.63 -11.85 -12.46
C VAL A 336 -5.00 -12.18 -13.00
N GLY A 337 -5.38 -11.58 -14.13
CA GLY A 337 -6.55 -11.97 -14.91
C GLY A 337 -6.18 -12.87 -16.09
N THR A 338 -7.07 -13.81 -16.37
CA THR A 338 -7.01 -14.78 -17.49
C THR A 338 -8.36 -14.77 -18.20
N PRO A 339 -8.67 -13.72 -18.97
CA PRO A 339 -10.00 -13.51 -19.53
C PRO A 339 -10.39 -14.51 -20.63
N GLY A 340 -9.45 -15.26 -21.20
CA GLY A 340 -9.72 -16.28 -22.21
C GLY A 340 -9.89 -17.69 -21.64
N GLU A 341 -9.90 -17.87 -20.31
CA GLU A 341 -10.04 -19.21 -19.72
C GLU A 341 -11.40 -19.83 -20.07
N ASP A 342 -11.38 -21.10 -20.50
CA ASP A 342 -12.59 -21.90 -20.69
C ASP A 342 -13.02 -22.56 -19.36
N LEU A 343 -14.22 -22.22 -18.87
CA LEU A 343 -14.78 -22.83 -17.66
C LEU A 343 -15.84 -23.87 -18.02
N GLY A 344 -15.41 -25.13 -18.06
CA GLY A 344 -16.27 -26.27 -18.39
C GLY A 344 -16.68 -26.29 -19.87
N SER A 345 -17.84 -25.71 -20.20
CA SER A 345 -18.29 -25.55 -21.59
C SER A 345 -18.51 -24.09 -22.00
N ALA A 346 -18.26 -23.16 -21.09
CA ALA A 346 -18.31 -21.73 -21.36
C ALA A 346 -16.93 -21.31 -21.86
N THR A 347 -16.84 -21.04 -23.17
CA THR A 347 -15.59 -20.61 -23.81
C THR A 347 -15.31 -19.15 -23.47
N ASP A 348 -14.05 -18.80 -23.20
CA ASP A 348 -13.63 -17.44 -22.83
C ASP A 348 -14.47 -16.86 -21.65
N ALA A 349 -14.85 -17.70 -20.69
CA ALA A 349 -15.58 -17.25 -19.49
C ALA A 349 -14.66 -16.41 -18.58
N GLY A 350 -13.38 -16.77 -18.53
CA GLY A 350 -12.36 -16.05 -17.81
C GLY A 350 -12.33 -16.31 -16.31
N MET A 351 -11.20 -15.95 -15.70
CA MET A 351 -10.99 -16.04 -14.26
C MET A 351 -9.92 -15.05 -13.78
N ALA A 352 -9.74 -14.95 -12.47
CA ALA A 352 -8.63 -14.21 -11.87
C ALA A 352 -8.07 -14.90 -10.62
N ASP A 353 -6.79 -14.68 -10.35
CA ASP A 353 -6.11 -15.18 -9.16
C ASP A 353 -5.36 -14.05 -8.43
N VAL A 354 -5.32 -14.14 -7.11
CA VAL A 354 -4.33 -13.42 -6.28
C VAL A 354 -3.25 -14.43 -5.90
N LEU A 355 -2.04 -14.22 -6.39
CA LEU A 355 -0.87 -15.06 -6.16
C LEU A 355 -0.02 -14.45 -5.05
N TYR A 356 0.12 -15.18 -3.94
CA TYR A 356 0.70 -14.62 -2.73
C TYR A 356 2.22 -14.51 -2.78
N GLY A 357 2.71 -13.32 -2.44
CA GLY A 357 4.10 -13.07 -2.09
C GLY A 357 4.46 -13.75 -0.77
N ALA A 358 5.74 -14.03 -0.59
CA ALA A 358 6.27 -14.62 0.63
C ALA A 358 7.80 -14.46 0.69
N PRO A 359 8.43 -14.65 1.86
CA PRO A 359 9.88 -14.75 1.92
C PRO A 359 10.38 -15.88 0.99
N GLY A 360 11.08 -15.49 -0.08
CA GLY A 360 11.52 -16.40 -1.15
C GLY A 360 10.84 -16.18 -2.50
N GLY A 361 9.79 -15.36 -2.55
CA GLY A 361 9.07 -14.97 -3.77
C GLY A 361 7.64 -15.49 -3.83
N VAL A 362 6.94 -15.15 -4.90
CA VAL A 362 5.55 -15.53 -5.17
C VAL A 362 5.38 -17.05 -5.14
N GLY A 363 4.33 -17.55 -4.47
CA GLY A 363 3.99 -18.97 -4.41
C GLY A 363 4.90 -19.83 -3.51
N THR A 364 5.82 -19.21 -2.76
CA THR A 364 6.73 -19.93 -1.84
C THR A 364 6.18 -20.06 -0.41
N GLY A 365 5.11 -19.33 -0.09
CA GLY A 365 4.41 -19.38 1.19
C GLY A 365 3.58 -20.65 1.40
N ALA A 366 3.07 -20.84 2.63
CA ALA A 366 2.19 -21.95 2.96
C ALA A 366 0.82 -21.85 2.26
N GLN A 367 0.29 -20.63 2.16
CA GLN A 367 -0.82 -20.29 1.29
C GLN A 367 -0.22 -19.63 0.05
N LYS A 368 -0.64 -20.07 -1.14
CA LYS A 368 0.00 -19.68 -2.40
C LYS A 368 -0.86 -18.80 -3.30
N ALA A 369 -2.18 -19.01 -3.27
CA ALA A 369 -3.10 -18.20 -4.06
C ALA A 369 -4.51 -18.16 -3.45
N THR A 370 -5.32 -17.22 -3.93
CA THR A 370 -6.78 -17.22 -3.88
C THR A 370 -7.31 -17.08 -5.30
N HIS A 371 -8.36 -17.84 -5.60
CA HIS A 371 -8.92 -17.97 -6.94
C HIS A 371 -10.33 -17.37 -7.02
N PHE A 372 -10.65 -16.74 -8.14
CA PHE A 372 -11.94 -16.14 -8.44
C PHE A 372 -12.44 -16.61 -9.81
N GLU A 373 -13.58 -17.30 -9.80
CA GLU A 373 -14.35 -17.74 -10.97
C GLU A 373 -15.85 -17.63 -10.66
N GLN A 374 -16.68 -17.39 -11.68
CA GLN A 374 -18.14 -17.46 -11.52
C GLN A 374 -18.57 -18.92 -11.25
N GLY A 375 -19.64 -19.10 -10.48
CA GLY A 375 -20.14 -20.41 -10.07
C GLY A 375 -19.40 -21.04 -8.87
N ALA A 376 -18.35 -20.41 -8.34
CA ALA A 376 -17.57 -20.93 -7.22
C ALA A 376 -17.35 -19.94 -6.08
N GLY A 377 -16.77 -20.45 -4.98
CA GLY A 377 -16.40 -19.63 -3.82
C GLY A 377 -17.59 -19.16 -3.00
N THR A 378 -17.73 -17.85 -2.82
CA THR A 378 -18.75 -17.19 -1.98
C THR A 378 -19.36 -15.98 -2.70
N GLY A 379 -20.29 -15.27 -2.05
CA GLY A 379 -20.76 -13.97 -2.54
C GLY A 379 -21.48 -14.04 -3.88
N THR A 380 -21.28 -13.00 -4.70
CA THR A 380 -21.82 -12.94 -6.07
C THR A 380 -21.23 -14.02 -6.96
N LEU A 381 -19.92 -14.30 -6.87
CA LEU A 381 -19.27 -15.32 -7.69
C LEU A 381 -19.99 -16.67 -7.59
N LEU A 382 -20.32 -17.13 -6.37
CA LEU A 382 -21.05 -18.39 -6.17
C LEU A 382 -22.46 -18.38 -6.78
N GLY A 383 -23.08 -17.20 -6.87
CA GLY A 383 -24.43 -17.01 -7.39
C GLY A 383 -24.50 -16.79 -8.90
N SER A 384 -23.39 -16.40 -9.53
CA SER A 384 -23.24 -16.22 -10.97
C SER A 384 -23.01 -17.56 -11.68
N VAL A 385 -23.21 -17.56 -12.99
CA VAL A 385 -22.97 -18.71 -13.87
C VAL A 385 -21.98 -18.25 -14.92
N SER A 386 -20.95 -19.05 -15.20
CA SER A 386 -20.05 -18.78 -16.33
C SER A 386 -20.78 -18.93 -17.66
N GLU A 387 -20.71 -17.90 -18.48
CA GLU A 387 -21.26 -17.84 -19.82
C GLU A 387 -20.14 -17.64 -20.86
N THR A 388 -20.45 -17.93 -22.12
CA THR A 388 -19.44 -17.81 -23.18
C THR A 388 -19.16 -16.34 -23.45
N GLY A 389 -17.93 -15.91 -23.21
CA GLY A 389 -17.49 -14.55 -23.50
C GLY A 389 -17.59 -13.55 -22.34
N ASP A 390 -17.92 -14.00 -21.12
CA ASP A 390 -17.94 -13.18 -19.89
C ASP A 390 -16.60 -12.47 -19.66
N ARG A 391 -15.51 -13.23 -19.86
CA ARG A 391 -14.13 -12.75 -19.79
C ARG A 391 -13.79 -12.10 -18.45
N LEU A 392 -14.24 -12.70 -17.35
CA LEU A 392 -13.84 -12.31 -16.00
C LEU A 392 -12.31 -12.17 -15.91
N GLY A 393 -11.84 -11.07 -15.33
CA GLY A 393 -10.41 -10.76 -15.24
C GLY A 393 -9.86 -9.96 -16.43
N ALA A 394 -10.70 -9.52 -17.36
CA ALA A 394 -10.27 -8.66 -18.47
C ALA A 394 -9.70 -7.30 -18.01
N ALA A 395 -10.13 -6.81 -16.85
CA ALA A 395 -9.58 -5.63 -16.18
C ALA A 395 -9.41 -5.90 -14.68
N ILE A 396 -8.35 -5.34 -14.08
CA ILE A 396 -8.05 -5.49 -12.66
C ILE A 396 -7.64 -4.13 -12.09
N ALA A 397 -8.24 -3.78 -10.95
CA ALA A 397 -7.70 -2.76 -10.04
C ALA A 397 -7.64 -3.34 -8.62
N ALA A 398 -6.48 -3.26 -7.98
CA ALA A 398 -6.29 -3.78 -6.63
C ALA A 398 -5.57 -2.75 -5.75
N GLY A 399 -5.81 -2.82 -4.45
CA GLY A 399 -5.19 -1.88 -3.52
C GLY A 399 -5.74 -2.04 -2.12
N ALA A 400 -5.54 -1.00 -1.31
CA ALA A 400 -6.08 -0.92 0.03
C ALA A 400 -6.91 0.35 0.21
N THR A 401 -8.02 0.25 0.93
CA THR A 401 -8.86 1.39 1.30
C THR A 401 -8.11 2.35 2.24
N ALA A 402 -8.70 3.51 2.55
CA ALA A 402 -8.15 4.44 3.55
C ALA A 402 -7.97 3.84 4.96
N SER A 403 -8.71 2.76 5.30
CA SER A 403 -8.53 1.99 6.55
C SER A 403 -7.43 0.92 6.46
N GLY A 404 -6.82 0.74 5.28
CA GLY A 404 -5.83 -0.29 4.99
C GLY A 404 -6.43 -1.65 4.64
N GLU A 405 -7.72 -1.75 4.38
CA GLU A 405 -8.35 -3.02 3.98
C GLU A 405 -8.06 -3.35 2.53
N PRO A 406 -7.50 -4.53 2.22
CA PRO A 406 -7.22 -4.91 0.85
C PRO A 406 -8.53 -5.19 0.08
N TYR A 407 -8.52 -4.83 -1.20
CA TYR A 407 -9.59 -5.14 -2.15
C TYR A 407 -9.02 -5.49 -3.52
N VAL A 408 -9.84 -6.18 -4.31
CA VAL A 408 -9.63 -6.43 -5.74
C VAL A 408 -10.95 -6.18 -6.46
N ALA A 409 -10.93 -5.32 -7.48
CA ALA A 409 -12.00 -5.12 -8.44
C ALA A 409 -11.64 -5.84 -9.75
N ILE A 410 -12.50 -6.76 -10.17
CA ILE A 410 -12.29 -7.67 -11.30
C ILE A 410 -13.37 -7.38 -12.34
N GLY A 411 -12.96 -6.91 -13.51
CA GLY A 411 -13.85 -6.63 -14.62
C GLY A 411 -14.36 -7.91 -15.27
N ASP A 412 -15.64 -7.92 -15.56
CA ASP A 412 -16.37 -9.02 -16.19
C ASP A 412 -17.21 -8.46 -17.34
N PRO A 413 -16.56 -7.91 -18.38
CA PRO A 413 -17.22 -7.06 -19.36
C PRO A 413 -18.21 -7.80 -20.26
N GLY A 414 -18.15 -9.13 -20.34
CA GLY A 414 -19.08 -9.93 -21.14
C GLY A 414 -20.34 -10.39 -20.41
N GLU A 415 -20.41 -10.21 -19.08
CA GLU A 415 -21.55 -10.70 -18.27
C GLU A 415 -22.90 -10.19 -18.80
N ASP A 416 -23.84 -11.11 -18.98
CA ASP A 416 -25.22 -10.79 -19.31
C ASP A 416 -26.00 -10.35 -18.07
N LEU A 417 -26.70 -9.22 -18.16
CA LEU A 417 -27.63 -8.78 -17.11
C LEU A 417 -29.06 -9.20 -17.45
N GLY A 418 -29.38 -10.44 -17.09
CA GLY A 418 -30.70 -11.03 -17.30
C GLY A 418 -31.00 -11.34 -18.77
N THR A 419 -31.44 -10.35 -19.56
CA THR A 419 -31.63 -10.50 -21.02
C THR A 419 -30.83 -9.49 -21.82
N ILE A 420 -30.01 -8.67 -21.15
CA ILE A 420 -29.19 -7.64 -21.76
C ILE A 420 -27.81 -8.27 -21.95
N VAL A 421 -27.49 -8.58 -23.21
CA VAL A 421 -26.28 -9.34 -23.56
C VAL A 421 -25.05 -8.44 -23.46
N ASP A 422 -23.93 -8.95 -22.94
CA ASP A 422 -22.65 -8.22 -22.85
C ASP A 422 -22.77 -6.84 -22.18
N ALA A 423 -23.68 -6.70 -21.21
CA ALA A 423 -23.82 -5.44 -20.46
C ALA A 423 -22.62 -5.20 -19.55
N GLY A 424 -22.05 -6.28 -19.00
CA GLY A 424 -20.84 -6.28 -18.20
C GLY A 424 -21.08 -6.01 -16.72
N SER A 425 -20.09 -6.41 -15.91
CA SER A 425 -20.10 -6.23 -14.47
C SER A 425 -18.69 -6.06 -13.90
N VAL A 426 -18.62 -5.77 -12.60
CA VAL A 426 -17.39 -5.80 -11.81
C VAL A 426 -17.62 -6.60 -10.54
N ILE A 427 -16.77 -7.58 -10.29
CA ILE A 427 -16.69 -8.28 -9.01
C ILE A 427 -15.75 -7.51 -8.09
N TYR A 428 -16.30 -6.95 -7.01
CA TYR A 428 -15.52 -6.32 -5.94
C TYR A 428 -15.32 -7.32 -4.79
N ALA A 429 -14.11 -7.86 -4.69
CA ALA A 429 -13.66 -8.73 -3.61
C ALA A 429 -12.98 -7.91 -2.51
N HIS A 430 -13.44 -8.05 -1.27
CA HIS A 430 -12.92 -7.35 -0.10
C HIS A 430 -13.02 -8.26 1.13
N ALA A 431 -11.96 -8.30 1.93
CA ALA A 431 -11.84 -9.22 3.07
C ALA A 431 -12.16 -10.67 2.65
N ASN A 432 -13.24 -11.26 3.16
CA ASN A 432 -13.66 -12.64 2.82
C ASN A 432 -14.99 -12.69 2.04
N THR A 433 -15.39 -11.57 1.43
CA THR A 433 -16.63 -11.48 0.64
C THR A 433 -16.33 -10.94 -0.75
N ASN A 434 -17.25 -11.18 -1.68
CA ASN A 434 -17.28 -10.51 -2.97
C ASN A 434 -18.72 -10.11 -3.31
N VAL A 435 -18.86 -9.00 -4.03
CA VAL A 435 -20.14 -8.45 -4.49
C VAL A 435 -20.00 -7.96 -5.93
N GLY A 436 -21.00 -8.24 -6.76
CA GLY A 436 -21.06 -7.72 -8.13
C GLY A 436 -21.62 -6.30 -8.19
N ILE A 437 -21.14 -5.50 -9.12
CA ILE A 437 -21.60 -4.15 -9.43
C ILE A 437 -21.79 -4.05 -10.95
N SER A 438 -22.85 -3.39 -11.38
CA SER A 438 -23.16 -3.14 -12.79
C SER A 438 -23.99 -1.86 -12.92
N GLN A 439 -24.29 -1.43 -14.16
CA GLN A 439 -25.19 -0.30 -14.43
C GLN A 439 -26.61 -0.49 -13.85
N ASP A 440 -27.06 -1.74 -13.65
CA ASP A 440 -28.34 -2.05 -13.00
C ASP A 440 -28.29 -2.03 -11.45
N SER A 441 -27.13 -1.80 -10.85
CA SER A 441 -27.00 -1.78 -9.40
C SER A 441 -27.62 -0.52 -8.78
N THR A 442 -28.12 -0.64 -7.54
CA THR A 442 -28.80 0.44 -6.83
C THR A 442 -27.97 1.73 -6.81
N GLY A 443 -28.52 2.79 -7.40
CA GLY A 443 -27.97 4.13 -7.36
C GLY A 443 -26.84 4.40 -8.35
N VAL A 444 -26.55 3.47 -9.25
CA VAL A 444 -25.65 3.66 -10.41
C VAL A 444 -26.41 4.41 -11.50
N PRO A 445 -26.00 5.65 -11.88
CA PRO A 445 -26.59 6.33 -13.03
C PRO A 445 -26.39 5.60 -14.37
N GLY A 446 -27.26 5.88 -15.34
CA GLY A 446 -27.29 5.19 -16.63
C GLY A 446 -28.32 4.05 -16.65
N ALA A 447 -28.46 3.42 -17.81
CA ALA A 447 -29.10 2.12 -17.94
C ALA A 447 -28.02 1.08 -18.28
N ALA A 448 -28.37 -0.20 -18.26
CA ALA A 448 -27.57 -1.22 -18.92
C ALA A 448 -28.14 -1.45 -20.33
N GLU A 449 -27.26 -1.44 -21.31
CA GLU A 449 -27.55 -1.70 -22.71
C GLU A 449 -26.71 -2.87 -23.23
N THR A 450 -27.13 -3.42 -24.37
CA THR A 450 -26.43 -4.55 -24.98
C THR A 450 -25.08 -4.09 -25.52
N GLY A 451 -24.00 -4.67 -25.02
CA GLY A 451 -22.66 -4.41 -25.48
C GLY A 451 -21.93 -3.24 -24.80
N ASP A 452 -22.48 -2.65 -23.74
CA ASP A 452 -21.80 -1.58 -22.97
C ASP A 452 -20.46 -2.04 -22.41
N LYS A 453 -20.38 -3.32 -22.06
CA LYS A 453 -19.19 -3.96 -21.52
C LYS A 453 -18.65 -3.21 -20.31
N PHE A 454 -19.54 -2.82 -19.40
CA PHE A 454 -19.19 -2.22 -18.12
C PHE A 454 -18.14 -3.07 -17.40
N GLY A 455 -17.08 -2.44 -16.88
CA GLY A 455 -15.98 -3.18 -16.27
C GLY A 455 -14.83 -3.48 -17.24
N SER A 456 -14.91 -3.05 -18.50
CA SER A 456 -13.81 -3.18 -19.48
C SER A 456 -12.51 -2.49 -19.05
N VAL A 457 -12.61 -1.44 -18.23
CA VAL A 457 -11.47 -0.69 -17.69
C VAL A 457 -11.79 -0.31 -16.25
N ILE A 458 -10.83 -0.50 -15.33
CA ILE A 458 -11.01 -0.14 -13.93
C ILE A 458 -9.76 0.58 -13.43
N ALA A 459 -9.95 1.69 -12.72
CA ALA A 459 -8.91 2.33 -11.92
C ALA A 459 -9.42 2.58 -10.50
N ALA A 460 -8.59 2.35 -9.50
CA ALA A 460 -9.00 2.52 -8.11
C ALA A 460 -7.88 3.10 -7.25
N ASP A 461 -8.26 3.77 -6.18
CA ASP A 461 -7.35 4.19 -5.12
C ASP A 461 -7.94 3.91 -3.73
N ALA A 462 -7.34 4.50 -2.68
CA ALA A 462 -7.78 4.28 -1.30
C ALA A 462 -9.18 4.85 -0.98
N ASN A 463 -9.70 5.76 -1.81
CA ASN A 463 -10.93 6.50 -1.59
C ASN A 463 -12.02 6.14 -2.60
N HIS A 464 -11.66 5.97 -3.87
CA HIS A 464 -12.62 5.85 -4.97
C HIS A 464 -12.27 4.72 -5.95
N ILE A 465 -13.26 4.33 -6.75
CA ILE A 465 -13.14 3.38 -7.87
C ILE A 465 -13.79 4.05 -9.08
N ALA A 466 -13.14 3.97 -10.24
CA ALA A 466 -13.68 4.40 -11.53
C ALA A 466 -13.75 3.19 -12.46
N VAL A 467 -14.91 2.99 -13.08
CA VAL A 467 -15.19 1.87 -13.99
C VAL A 467 -15.62 2.45 -15.33
N GLY A 468 -14.94 2.08 -16.40
CA GLY A 468 -15.24 2.51 -17.76
C GLY A 468 -16.12 1.49 -18.50
N ALA A 469 -17.04 2.03 -19.28
CA ALA A 469 -17.81 1.32 -20.31
C ALA A 469 -17.56 2.04 -21.65
N PRO A 470 -16.36 1.90 -22.26
CA PRO A 470 -15.99 2.64 -23.47
C PRO A 470 -16.84 2.26 -24.69
N ASN A 471 -17.59 1.16 -24.63
CA ASN A 471 -18.47 0.69 -25.70
C ASN A 471 -19.91 1.19 -25.56
N ASP A 472 -20.23 1.85 -24.44
CA ASP A 472 -21.55 2.41 -24.20
C ASP A 472 -21.89 3.49 -25.25
N ALA A 473 -23.17 3.56 -25.63
CA ALA A 473 -23.70 4.52 -26.57
C ALA A 473 -24.31 5.72 -25.84
N ILE A 474 -23.82 6.92 -26.10
CA ILE A 474 -24.42 8.14 -25.57
C ILE A 474 -25.43 8.67 -26.59
N GLY A 475 -26.72 8.45 -26.30
CA GLY A 475 -27.78 8.82 -27.23
C GLY A 475 -27.76 7.98 -28.51
N ALA A 476 -27.26 8.54 -29.61
CA ALA A 476 -27.14 7.84 -30.90
C ALA A 476 -25.69 7.51 -31.27
N ASP A 477 -24.75 7.96 -30.45
CA ASP A 477 -23.31 7.92 -30.72
C ASP A 477 -22.75 6.64 -30.09
N THR A 478 -22.65 5.59 -30.91
CA THR A 478 -22.16 4.26 -30.51
C THR A 478 -20.68 4.31 -30.17
N ASP A 479 -20.24 3.55 -29.16
CA ASP A 479 -18.85 3.55 -28.70
C ASP A 479 -18.33 4.95 -28.29
N ALA A 480 -19.23 5.84 -27.88
CA ALA A 480 -18.86 7.14 -27.32
C ALA A 480 -18.25 6.98 -25.92
N GLY A 481 -18.80 6.06 -25.12
CA GLY A 481 -18.26 5.62 -23.85
C GLY A 481 -18.65 6.46 -22.63
N ASN A 482 -18.57 5.84 -21.45
CA ASN A 482 -18.77 6.51 -20.17
C ASN A 482 -17.88 5.97 -19.05
N VAL A 483 -17.90 6.68 -17.92
CA VAL A 483 -17.23 6.28 -16.67
C VAL A 483 -18.18 6.42 -15.48
N MET A 484 -18.28 5.36 -14.68
CA MET A 484 -18.95 5.37 -13.38
C MET A 484 -17.95 5.47 -12.24
N VAL A 485 -18.21 6.33 -11.25
CA VAL A 485 -17.36 6.51 -10.07
C VAL A 485 -18.07 6.10 -8.78
N PHE A 486 -17.36 5.35 -7.94
CA PHE A 486 -17.81 4.83 -6.66
C PHE A 486 -16.92 5.29 -5.50
N ASP A 487 -17.48 5.40 -4.30
CA ASP A 487 -16.75 5.49 -3.03
C ASP A 487 -16.43 4.07 -2.54
N GLN A 488 -15.23 3.86 -1.99
CA GLN A 488 -14.83 2.60 -1.35
C GLN A 488 -15.71 2.24 -0.14
N LYS A 489 -16.45 3.21 0.42
CA LYS A 489 -17.46 2.96 1.45
C LYS A 489 -18.59 2.13 0.89
N LEU A 490 -18.90 1.05 1.60
CA LEU A 490 -19.97 0.15 1.22
C LEU A 490 -21.35 0.71 1.62
N ASN A 491 -22.32 0.57 0.73
CA ASN A 491 -23.72 0.90 0.97
C ASN A 491 -24.40 -0.19 1.84
N SER A 492 -25.72 -0.09 2.04
CA SER A 492 -26.48 -1.06 2.84
C SER A 492 -26.55 -2.48 2.25
N GLU A 493 -26.20 -2.64 0.98
CA GLU A 493 -26.12 -3.93 0.29
C GLU A 493 -24.70 -4.52 0.32
N GLY A 494 -23.74 -3.81 0.93
CA GLY A 494 -22.34 -4.23 0.98
C GLY A 494 -21.56 -3.95 -0.31
N LYS A 495 -22.11 -3.15 -1.23
CA LYS A 495 -21.44 -2.73 -2.48
C LYS A 495 -20.75 -1.38 -2.33
N PRO A 496 -19.61 -1.11 -2.99
CA PRO A 496 -19.08 0.23 -3.17
C PRO A 496 -20.20 1.21 -3.56
N THR A 497 -20.24 2.37 -2.91
CA THR A 497 -21.36 3.32 -3.06
C THR A 497 -21.19 4.10 -4.35
N ALA A 498 -22.12 3.97 -5.28
CA ALA A 498 -22.14 4.77 -6.50
C ALA A 498 -22.25 6.28 -6.17
N LEU A 499 -21.45 7.09 -6.86
CA LEU A 499 -21.41 8.54 -6.66
C LEU A 499 -22.05 9.27 -7.86
N PHE A 500 -21.50 9.05 -9.05
CA PHE A 500 -21.94 9.70 -10.29
C PHE A 500 -21.38 8.95 -11.51
N GLY A 501 -22.10 9.06 -12.64
CA GLY A 501 -21.58 8.75 -13.97
C GLY A 501 -21.13 10.00 -14.70
N MET A 502 -20.26 9.83 -15.70
CA MET A 502 -19.81 10.89 -16.59
C MET A 502 -19.58 10.40 -18.01
N ASP A 503 -19.90 11.27 -18.96
CA ASP A 503 -19.70 11.17 -20.39
C ASP A 503 -19.42 12.59 -20.93
N GLN A 504 -19.08 12.70 -22.22
CA GLN A 504 -18.74 13.99 -22.85
C GLN A 504 -19.96 14.85 -23.20
N ASP A 505 -21.19 14.38 -22.98
CA ASP A 505 -22.45 15.12 -23.21
C ASP A 505 -22.95 15.86 -21.95
N LEU A 506 -22.33 15.63 -20.80
CA LEU A 506 -22.61 16.42 -19.61
C LEU A 506 -22.11 17.86 -19.76
N ASP A 507 -22.95 18.87 -19.44
CA ASP A 507 -22.58 20.29 -19.40
C ASP A 507 -21.32 20.60 -18.55
N THR A 508 -20.96 19.69 -17.62
CA THR A 508 -19.81 19.80 -16.72
C THR A 508 -18.54 19.11 -17.22
N VAL A 509 -18.61 18.43 -18.37
CA VAL A 509 -17.51 17.78 -19.06
C VAL A 509 -17.29 18.51 -20.38
N SER A 510 -16.04 18.81 -20.72
CA SER A 510 -15.73 19.45 -22.00
C SER A 510 -15.76 18.45 -23.14
N GLY A 511 -16.22 18.88 -24.30
CA GLY A 511 -16.34 18.05 -25.50
C GLY A 511 -17.80 17.88 -25.88
N GLY A 512 -18.07 16.90 -26.72
CA GLY A 512 -19.38 16.33 -26.97
C GLY A 512 -19.18 14.86 -27.29
N ALA A 513 -20.17 14.01 -27.02
CA ALA A 513 -20.07 12.61 -27.39
C ALA A 513 -20.17 12.45 -28.91
N GLU A 514 -19.24 11.72 -29.47
CA GLU A 514 -19.18 11.35 -30.88
C GLU A 514 -18.99 9.83 -31.00
N ALA A 515 -19.51 9.26 -32.09
CA ALA A 515 -19.44 7.82 -32.28
C ALA A 515 -17.98 7.39 -32.45
N GLY A 516 -17.48 6.57 -31.51
CA GLY A 516 -16.11 6.07 -31.52
C GLY A 516 -15.12 6.82 -30.64
N ASP A 517 -15.54 7.81 -29.84
CA ASP A 517 -14.66 8.53 -28.90
C ASP A 517 -13.95 7.59 -27.91
N LEU A 518 -14.67 6.56 -27.47
CA LEU A 518 -14.24 5.60 -26.46
C LEU A 518 -13.85 6.29 -25.14
N PHE A 519 -14.63 7.27 -24.69
CA PHE A 519 -14.41 7.91 -23.40
C PHE A 519 -14.40 6.87 -22.28
N GLY A 520 -13.31 6.84 -21.50
CA GLY A 520 -13.12 5.80 -20.48
C GLY A 520 -12.31 4.59 -20.96
N LYS A 521 -11.78 4.59 -22.18
CA LYS A 521 -10.92 3.50 -22.69
C LYS A 521 -9.63 3.32 -21.91
N SER A 522 -9.17 4.36 -21.23
CA SER A 522 -8.09 4.27 -20.27
C SER A 522 -8.38 5.15 -19.06
N LEU A 523 -8.06 4.64 -17.86
CA LEU A 523 -8.35 5.30 -16.60
C LEU A 523 -7.12 5.30 -15.70
N ALA A 524 -6.90 6.40 -14.97
CA ALA A 524 -5.96 6.45 -13.86
C ALA A 524 -6.57 7.23 -12.71
N LEU A 525 -6.44 6.71 -11.49
CA LEU A 525 -6.99 7.31 -10.28
C LEU A 525 -5.91 7.35 -9.21
N VAL A 526 -5.71 8.51 -8.59
CA VAL A 526 -4.63 8.71 -7.60
C VAL A 526 -5.09 9.55 -6.40
N PRO A 527 -4.70 9.18 -5.16
CA PRO A 527 -5.09 9.94 -3.98
C PRO A 527 -4.54 11.37 -4.01
N TYR A 528 -5.43 12.32 -3.74
CA TYR A 528 -5.15 13.74 -3.70
C TYR A 528 -5.46 14.32 -2.33
N ARG A 529 -4.49 15.04 -1.78
CA ARG A 529 -4.66 15.85 -0.57
C ARG A 529 -4.77 17.32 -0.96
N PRO A 530 -5.98 17.91 -0.94
CA PRO A 530 -6.17 19.33 -1.15
C PRO A 530 -5.45 20.18 -0.10
N SER A 531 -5.15 21.42 -0.45
CA SER A 531 -4.65 22.40 0.52
C SER A 531 -5.68 22.60 1.64
N GLY A 532 -5.22 22.57 2.90
CA GLY A 532 -6.07 22.70 4.08
C GLY A 532 -6.67 21.40 4.61
N SER A 533 -6.64 20.30 3.84
CA SER A 533 -7.07 18.98 4.32
C SER A 533 -6.01 18.31 5.18
N ALA A 534 -6.39 17.52 6.18
CA ALA A 534 -5.43 16.76 7.00
C ALA A 534 -4.86 15.54 6.26
N THR A 535 -5.68 14.87 5.45
CA THR A 535 -5.35 13.63 4.72
C THR A 535 -5.80 13.72 3.25
N ALA A 536 -5.35 12.76 2.44
CA ALA A 536 -5.76 12.63 1.05
C ALA A 536 -7.16 11.97 0.96
N THR A 537 -8.21 12.77 1.08
CA THR A 537 -9.61 12.31 1.01
C THR A 537 -10.21 12.40 -0.39
N ASP A 538 -9.55 13.13 -1.28
CA ASP A 538 -9.97 13.32 -2.66
C ASP A 538 -9.12 12.43 -3.57
N SER A 539 -9.49 12.35 -4.84
CA SER A 539 -8.72 11.67 -5.89
C SER A 539 -8.64 12.56 -7.12
N ILE A 540 -7.56 12.43 -7.89
CA ILE A 540 -7.55 12.93 -9.28
C ILE A 540 -7.78 11.74 -10.21
N LEU A 541 -8.82 11.84 -11.03
CA LEU A 541 -9.16 10.91 -12.09
C LEU A 541 -8.66 11.48 -13.43
N ALA A 542 -8.00 10.66 -14.23
CA ALA A 542 -7.71 10.94 -15.64
C ALA A 542 -8.45 9.93 -16.50
N VAL A 543 -9.14 10.42 -17.52
CA VAL A 543 -9.97 9.64 -18.45
C VAL A 543 -9.45 9.89 -19.86
N GLY A 544 -9.00 8.83 -20.53
CA GLY A 544 -8.62 8.90 -21.94
C GLY A 544 -9.82 8.67 -22.86
N SER A 545 -9.86 9.44 -23.95
CA SER A 545 -10.80 9.32 -25.07
C SER A 545 -9.98 9.24 -26.36
N PRO A 546 -9.35 8.08 -26.67
CA PRO A 546 -8.39 7.98 -27.77
C PRO A 546 -9.03 8.09 -29.16
N GLY A 547 -10.35 7.97 -29.28
CA GLY A 547 -11.07 8.14 -30.53
C GLY A 547 -11.57 9.57 -30.78
N GLU A 548 -11.38 10.50 -29.82
CA GLU A 548 -11.83 11.88 -29.96
C GLU A 548 -11.29 12.53 -31.25
N ASP A 549 -12.20 13.13 -32.02
CA ASP A 549 -11.86 13.97 -33.14
C ASP A 549 -11.50 15.39 -32.70
N LEU A 550 -10.32 15.88 -33.06
CA LEU A 550 -9.90 17.24 -32.72
C LEU A 550 -9.87 18.16 -33.94
N THR A 551 -10.34 19.39 -33.79
CA THR A 551 -10.28 20.40 -34.87
C THR A 551 -9.06 21.30 -34.72
N LEU A 552 -8.10 21.18 -35.65
CA LEU A 552 -6.92 22.04 -35.74
C LEU A 552 -6.96 22.83 -37.07
N ASP A 553 -6.85 24.16 -37.01
CA ASP A 553 -6.84 25.05 -38.17
C ASP A 553 -7.98 24.78 -39.17
N THR A 554 -9.19 24.53 -38.67
CA THR A 554 -10.42 24.16 -39.43
C THR A 554 -10.43 22.76 -40.04
N ALA A 555 -9.36 21.97 -39.88
CA ALA A 555 -9.33 20.57 -40.27
C ALA A 555 -9.67 19.67 -39.07
N ASN A 556 -10.65 18.78 -39.23
CA ASN A 556 -10.87 17.68 -38.32
C ASN A 556 -9.69 16.68 -38.44
N LYS A 557 -9.19 16.25 -37.30
CA LYS A 557 -8.15 15.24 -37.11
C LYS A 557 -8.83 14.05 -36.44
N ALA A 558 -9.26 13.11 -37.28
CA ALA A 558 -10.00 11.96 -36.80
C ALA A 558 -9.13 11.11 -35.87
N ASP A 559 -9.71 10.56 -34.80
CA ASP A 559 -9.02 9.71 -33.82
C ASP A 559 -7.70 10.32 -33.29
N ALA A 560 -7.66 11.64 -33.13
CA ALA A 560 -6.50 12.33 -32.56
C ALA A 560 -6.36 11.97 -31.07
N GLY A 561 -7.49 11.93 -30.37
CA GLY A 561 -7.61 11.54 -28.98
C GLY A 561 -7.33 12.66 -27.98
N ASN A 562 -7.90 12.54 -26.78
CA ASN A 562 -7.68 13.46 -25.68
C ASN A 562 -7.59 12.73 -24.32
N VAL A 563 -7.25 13.50 -23.28
CA VAL A 563 -7.40 13.11 -21.87
C VAL A 563 -8.07 14.21 -21.08
N ILE A 564 -9.15 13.89 -20.38
CA ILE A 564 -9.83 14.81 -19.46
C ILE A 564 -9.53 14.41 -18.02
N THR A 565 -9.19 15.38 -17.18
CA THR A 565 -8.87 15.16 -15.76
C THR A 565 -9.89 15.81 -14.83
N PHE A 566 -10.19 15.13 -13.73
CA PHE A 566 -11.20 15.51 -12.75
C PHE A 566 -10.67 15.39 -11.33
N GLN A 567 -11.07 16.31 -10.46
CA GLN A 567 -10.97 16.12 -9.01
C GLN A 567 -12.26 15.46 -8.52
N VAL A 568 -12.15 14.23 -8.00
CA VAL A 568 -13.21 13.55 -7.26
C VAL A 568 -13.09 13.92 -5.79
N LYS A 569 -14.12 14.57 -5.24
CA LYS A 569 -14.10 15.12 -3.88
C LYS A 569 -14.70 14.14 -2.89
N ALA A 570 -14.21 14.18 -1.66
CA ALA A 570 -14.70 13.35 -0.55
C ALA A 570 -16.21 13.47 -0.25
N ASN A 571 -16.88 14.53 -0.74
CA ASN A 571 -18.32 14.72 -0.58
C ASN A 571 -19.15 14.06 -1.70
N GLY A 572 -18.54 13.26 -2.58
CA GLY A 572 -19.22 12.56 -3.66
C GLY A 572 -19.52 13.43 -4.90
N THR A 573 -18.80 14.54 -5.10
CA THR A 573 -18.94 15.41 -6.29
C THR A 573 -17.63 15.49 -7.05
N PHE A 574 -17.66 15.92 -8.32
CA PHE A 574 -16.45 16.14 -9.10
C PHE A 574 -16.31 17.57 -9.62
N THR A 575 -15.13 17.90 -10.11
CA THR A 575 -14.87 19.13 -10.87
C THR A 575 -13.84 18.81 -11.94
N GLN A 576 -14.14 19.12 -13.19
CA GLN A 576 -13.15 19.04 -14.26
C GLN A 576 -12.00 20.00 -13.98
N LEU A 577 -10.78 19.52 -14.17
CA LEU A 577 -9.55 20.30 -14.02
C LEU A 577 -9.05 20.83 -15.36
N LYS A 578 -8.90 19.94 -16.35
CA LYS A 578 -8.42 20.27 -17.71
C LYS A 578 -8.67 19.13 -18.69
N ALA A 579 -8.83 19.49 -19.96
CA ALA A 579 -8.61 18.61 -21.10
C ALA A 579 -7.14 18.76 -21.57
N ILE A 580 -6.57 17.69 -22.10
CA ILE A 580 -5.18 17.59 -22.54
C ILE A 580 -5.19 16.86 -23.88
N ASP A 581 -4.54 17.47 -24.86
CA ASP A 581 -4.38 16.98 -26.22
C ASP A 581 -2.89 17.05 -26.58
N THR A 582 -2.44 16.45 -27.69
CA THR A 582 -1.10 16.72 -28.23
C THR A 582 -0.99 18.19 -28.68
N GLY A 583 0.23 18.71 -28.76
CA GLY A 583 0.47 20.13 -29.00
C GLY A 583 -0.10 20.69 -30.30
N THR A 584 -0.31 22.00 -30.31
CA THR A 584 -0.60 22.79 -31.51
C THR A 584 0.59 23.68 -31.86
N ALA A 585 0.56 24.34 -33.03
CA ALA A 585 1.63 25.26 -33.42
C ALA A 585 1.75 26.51 -32.51
N ASP A 586 0.73 26.78 -31.69
CA ASP A 586 0.57 28.02 -30.90
C ASP A 586 0.58 27.78 -29.38
N ASP A 587 0.86 26.55 -28.91
CA ASP A 587 0.94 26.23 -27.47
C ASP A 587 2.32 25.69 -27.05
N ASP A 588 2.46 25.49 -25.75
CA ASP A 588 3.69 24.97 -25.13
C ASP A 588 3.66 23.44 -24.95
N VAL A 589 2.60 22.75 -25.40
CA VAL A 589 2.50 21.29 -25.30
C VAL A 589 3.32 20.69 -26.44
N SER A 590 4.14 19.69 -26.11
CA SER A 590 4.98 19.03 -27.12
C SER A 590 4.16 18.14 -28.07
N GLY A 591 4.66 17.95 -29.29
CA GLY A 591 3.99 17.16 -30.34
C GLY A 591 3.12 18.02 -31.27
N THR A 592 2.48 17.38 -32.24
CA THR A 592 1.52 18.04 -33.13
C THR A 592 0.30 17.15 -33.26
N ILE A 593 -0.92 17.71 -33.18
CA ILE A 593 -2.15 16.93 -33.43
C ILE A 593 -2.19 16.42 -34.87
N GLU A 594 -2.21 15.10 -35.02
CA GLU A 594 -2.39 14.39 -36.28
C GLU A 594 -3.56 13.39 -36.20
N ALA A 595 -4.08 13.02 -37.37
CA ALA A 595 -5.18 12.05 -37.42
C ALA A 595 -4.63 10.65 -37.10
N GLY A 596 -5.28 9.97 -36.15
CA GLY A 596 -4.89 8.65 -35.70
C GLY A 596 -3.76 8.62 -34.68
N ASP A 597 -3.44 9.73 -34.01
CA ASP A 597 -2.45 9.72 -32.91
C ASP A 597 -2.90 8.85 -31.72
N GLN A 598 -4.21 8.81 -31.50
CA GLN A 598 -4.87 8.08 -30.41
C GLN A 598 -4.30 8.46 -29.04
N PHE A 599 -4.07 9.75 -28.80
CA PHE A 599 -3.62 10.26 -27.51
C PHE A 599 -4.65 9.89 -26.43
N GLY A 600 -4.18 9.36 -25.30
CA GLY A 600 -5.08 8.83 -24.28
C GLY A 600 -5.39 7.34 -24.43
N SER A 601 -4.71 6.63 -25.34
CA SER A 601 -4.82 5.17 -25.49
C SER A 601 -4.44 4.40 -24.21
N SER A 602 -3.52 4.97 -23.44
CA SER A 602 -3.23 4.53 -22.08
C SER A 602 -2.91 5.74 -21.21
N VAL A 603 -3.27 5.65 -19.93
CA VAL A 603 -2.95 6.68 -18.93
C VAL A 603 -2.47 6.03 -17.64
N THR A 604 -1.54 6.69 -16.96
CA THR A 604 -1.12 6.31 -15.61
C THR A 604 -0.78 7.54 -14.79
N ALA A 605 -1.11 7.53 -13.51
CA ALA A 605 -0.96 8.66 -12.61
C ALA A 605 -0.23 8.26 -11.33
N VAL A 606 0.53 9.19 -10.75
CA VAL A 606 1.19 8.96 -9.46
C VAL A 606 1.25 10.22 -8.61
N ASN A 607 1.15 10.01 -7.29
CA ASN A 607 1.49 10.98 -6.28
C ASN A 607 2.80 10.54 -5.60
N THR A 608 3.89 11.22 -5.92
CA THR A 608 5.23 10.88 -5.37
C THR A 608 5.41 11.35 -3.92
N ALA A 609 4.43 12.04 -3.36
CA ALA A 609 4.40 12.49 -1.97
C ALA A 609 2.99 12.30 -1.37
N PRO A 610 2.52 11.05 -1.20
CA PRO A 610 1.12 10.73 -0.87
C PRO A 610 0.61 11.35 0.44
N ARG A 611 1.51 11.75 1.34
CA ARG A 611 1.17 12.39 2.62
C ARG A 611 1.36 13.92 2.63
N ALA A 612 1.86 14.50 1.55
CA ALA A 612 1.98 15.95 1.38
C ALA A 612 0.71 16.52 0.72
N VAL A 613 0.55 17.85 0.77
CA VAL A 613 -0.44 18.52 -0.09
C VAL A 613 -0.03 18.25 -1.54
N GLY A 614 -0.97 17.82 -2.38
CA GLY A 614 -0.68 17.57 -3.79
C GLY A 614 -0.29 18.85 -4.52
N THR A 615 0.77 18.79 -5.32
CA THR A 615 1.27 19.92 -6.11
C THR A 615 1.51 19.49 -7.56
N ALA A 616 1.71 20.47 -8.45
CA ALA A 616 2.15 20.19 -9.82
C ALA A 616 3.44 19.36 -9.86
N ALA A 617 4.29 19.43 -8.83
CA ALA A 617 5.56 18.69 -8.78
C ALA A 617 5.38 17.21 -8.35
N THR A 618 4.40 16.94 -7.51
CA THR A 618 4.20 15.62 -6.88
C THR A 618 3.13 14.78 -7.57
N MET A 619 2.18 15.42 -8.25
CA MET A 619 1.09 14.77 -8.97
C MET A 619 1.45 14.71 -10.46
N ARG A 620 1.73 13.52 -10.99
CA ARG A 620 2.17 13.29 -12.37
C ARG A 620 1.20 12.40 -13.12
N LEU A 621 1.08 12.65 -14.42
CA LEU A 621 0.32 11.87 -15.40
C LEU A 621 1.27 11.50 -16.54
N ALA A 622 1.14 10.30 -17.07
CA ALA A 622 1.74 9.90 -18.34
C ALA A 622 0.61 9.41 -19.24
N VAL A 623 0.70 9.79 -20.51
CA VAL A 623 -0.28 9.50 -21.55
C VAL A 623 0.43 8.87 -22.72
N GLY A 624 -0.11 7.78 -23.26
CA GLY A 624 0.37 7.16 -24.48
C GLY A 624 -0.39 7.62 -25.73
N SER A 625 0.35 7.84 -26.82
CA SER A 625 -0.18 8.05 -28.17
C SER A 625 0.34 6.94 -29.06
N VAL A 626 -0.42 5.86 -29.19
CA VAL A 626 0.08 4.63 -29.84
C VAL A 626 0.12 4.73 -31.37
N GLY A 627 -0.61 5.68 -31.94
CA GLY A 627 -0.68 5.90 -33.38
C GLY A 627 0.29 6.95 -33.90
N GLU A 628 0.85 7.78 -33.01
CA GLU A 628 1.83 8.83 -33.31
C GLU A 628 2.93 8.36 -34.28
N ALA A 629 3.18 9.16 -35.31
CA ALA A 629 4.25 8.94 -36.27
C ALA A 629 5.54 9.65 -35.85
N ILE A 630 6.62 8.89 -35.65
CA ILE A 630 7.93 9.50 -35.37
C ILE A 630 8.72 9.63 -36.67
N GLY A 631 8.73 10.84 -37.24
CA GLY A 631 9.34 11.10 -38.54
C GLY A 631 8.51 10.49 -39.66
N THR A 632 9.00 9.40 -40.27
CA THR A 632 8.27 8.66 -41.32
C THR A 632 7.73 7.30 -40.86
N GLU A 633 7.95 6.96 -39.58
CA GLU A 633 7.61 5.67 -39.01
C GLU A 633 6.21 5.72 -38.39
N ALA A 634 5.20 5.35 -39.17
CA ALA A 634 3.80 5.38 -38.74
C ALA A 634 3.52 4.43 -37.56
N GLY A 635 2.79 4.89 -36.55
CA GLY A 635 2.46 4.09 -35.36
C GLY A 635 3.70 3.63 -34.58
N ALA A 636 4.79 4.39 -34.65
CA ALA A 636 5.94 4.17 -33.77
C ALA A 636 5.54 4.45 -32.30
N GLY A 637 4.66 5.43 -32.11
CA GLY A 637 4.07 5.80 -30.83
C GLY A 637 4.96 6.72 -29.98
N SER A 638 4.34 7.35 -29.00
CA SER A 638 5.01 8.21 -28.01
C SER A 638 4.38 8.10 -26.63
N VAL A 639 5.10 8.61 -25.63
CA VAL A 639 4.57 8.87 -24.29
C VAL A 639 4.82 10.33 -23.96
N GLN A 640 3.86 10.99 -23.34
CA GLN A 640 4.03 12.35 -22.83
C GLN A 640 3.65 12.40 -21.36
N THR A 641 4.48 13.07 -20.55
CA THR A 641 4.19 13.24 -19.12
C THR A 641 3.82 14.67 -18.79
N PHE A 642 2.91 14.84 -17.83
CA PHE A 642 2.32 16.11 -17.44
C PHE A 642 2.24 16.24 -15.93
N PRO A 643 2.24 17.46 -15.37
CA PRO A 643 1.69 17.70 -14.05
C PRO A 643 0.16 17.52 -14.06
N LEU A 644 -0.38 16.75 -13.13
CA LEU A 644 -1.84 16.62 -12.95
C LEU A 644 -2.50 17.91 -12.45
N LEU A 645 -1.73 18.77 -11.79
CA LEU A 645 -2.20 20.05 -11.26
C LEU A 645 -1.50 21.20 -11.98
N GLY A 646 -2.26 22.24 -12.34
CA GLY A 646 -1.78 23.34 -13.17
C GLY A 646 -1.97 23.09 -14.66
N ALA A 647 -1.56 24.06 -15.48
CA ALA A 647 -1.69 24.01 -16.93
C ALA A 647 -0.73 22.96 -17.56
N PRO A 648 -1.15 22.28 -18.65
CA PRO A 648 -0.22 21.54 -19.50
C PRO A 648 0.70 22.52 -20.25
N GLY A 649 1.72 22.00 -20.93
CA GLY A 649 2.69 22.81 -21.68
C GLY A 649 4.06 22.79 -21.04
N ALA A 650 4.67 23.93 -20.75
CA ALA A 650 6.08 24.13 -20.33
C ALA A 650 6.69 23.21 -19.24
N SER A 651 5.92 22.39 -18.54
CA SER A 651 6.38 21.38 -17.58
C SER A 651 6.16 19.94 -18.03
N ASP A 652 5.75 19.73 -19.28
CA ASP A 652 5.55 18.44 -19.89
C ASP A 652 6.87 17.82 -20.40
N ARG A 653 6.85 16.52 -20.67
CA ARG A 653 8.01 15.82 -21.23
C ARG A 653 7.54 14.81 -22.26
N TRP A 654 7.89 15.09 -23.51
CA TRP A 654 7.81 14.13 -24.60
C TRP A 654 8.79 12.98 -24.41
N ILE A 655 8.43 11.74 -24.76
CA ILE A 655 9.26 10.54 -24.67
C ILE A 655 9.02 9.71 -25.94
N GLN A 656 10.09 9.36 -26.63
CA GLN A 656 10.06 8.50 -27.80
C GLN A 656 11.30 7.62 -27.86
N VAL A 657 11.31 6.63 -28.74
CA VAL A 657 12.52 5.83 -28.98
C VAL A 657 13.63 6.72 -29.55
N GLY A 658 14.82 6.61 -28.96
CA GLY A 658 16.04 7.27 -29.42
C GLY A 658 16.19 8.74 -28.99
N ASP A 659 15.27 9.29 -28.19
CA ASP A 659 15.39 10.64 -27.66
C ASP A 659 16.26 10.73 -26.39
N SER A 660 16.28 11.91 -25.80
CA SER A 660 17.02 12.19 -24.57
C SER A 660 16.36 11.63 -23.29
N ALA A 661 15.15 11.04 -23.36
CA ALA A 661 14.49 10.42 -22.21
C ALA A 661 15.09 9.04 -21.88
N GLY A 662 15.83 8.45 -22.82
CA GLY A 662 16.72 7.32 -22.57
C GLY A 662 16.21 5.96 -23.04
N ILE A 663 15.09 5.90 -23.79
CA ILE A 663 14.68 4.67 -24.48
C ILE A 663 15.62 4.48 -25.69
N PRO A 664 16.44 3.42 -25.73
CA PRO A 664 17.45 3.25 -26.77
C PRO A 664 16.85 2.76 -28.09
N GLY A 665 17.56 3.05 -29.19
CA GLY A 665 17.24 2.51 -30.52
C GLY A 665 16.75 3.58 -31.49
N THR A 666 16.15 3.12 -32.58
CA THR A 666 15.49 3.97 -33.58
C THR A 666 13.99 3.63 -33.63
N PRO A 667 13.11 4.63 -33.77
CA PRO A 667 11.71 4.39 -34.05
C PRO A 667 11.53 3.49 -35.26
N THR A 668 10.54 2.59 -35.21
CA THR A 668 10.12 1.79 -36.36
C THR A 668 8.59 1.71 -36.42
N ALA A 669 8.05 1.58 -37.62
CA ALA A 669 6.60 1.50 -37.81
C ALA A 669 5.97 0.37 -36.97
N GLY A 670 4.84 0.69 -36.33
CA GLY A 670 4.06 -0.26 -35.52
C GLY A 670 4.65 -0.64 -34.17
N GLN A 671 5.68 0.07 -33.65
CA GLN A 671 6.21 -0.16 -32.30
C GLN A 671 5.18 0.15 -31.19
N LYS A 672 4.25 1.07 -31.45
CA LYS A 672 3.16 1.46 -30.54
C LYS A 672 3.67 1.75 -29.12
N LEU A 673 4.76 2.53 -29.02
CA LEU A 673 5.21 3.06 -27.74
C LEU A 673 4.05 3.82 -27.09
N GLY A 674 3.89 3.66 -25.77
CA GLY A 674 2.73 4.19 -25.05
C GLY A 674 1.52 3.26 -24.99
N SER A 675 1.61 2.03 -25.52
CA SER A 675 0.56 1.00 -25.32
C SER A 675 0.58 0.38 -23.92
N SER A 676 1.71 0.45 -23.22
CA SER A 676 1.89 -0.07 -21.86
C SER A 676 2.74 0.91 -21.06
N ILE A 677 2.13 1.59 -20.09
CA ILE A 677 2.81 2.52 -19.19
C ILE A 677 2.33 2.33 -17.75
N ARG A 678 3.24 2.43 -16.79
CA ARG A 678 2.90 2.42 -15.37
C ARG A 678 3.85 3.32 -14.58
N PHE A 679 3.30 4.33 -13.93
CA PHE A 679 4.05 5.05 -12.92
C PHE A 679 4.13 4.25 -11.61
N THR A 680 5.29 4.33 -10.96
CA THR A 680 5.47 4.07 -9.54
C THR A 680 5.96 5.34 -8.86
N GLY A 681 6.16 5.30 -7.54
CA GLY A 681 6.74 6.43 -6.81
C GLY A 681 8.18 6.75 -7.19
N THR A 682 8.87 5.85 -7.90
CA THR A 682 10.31 5.91 -8.19
C THR A 682 10.62 6.00 -9.69
N GLN A 683 9.73 5.52 -10.56
CA GLN A 683 10.00 5.34 -11.99
C GLN A 683 8.73 5.37 -12.85
N LEU A 684 8.90 5.59 -14.15
CA LEU A 684 7.90 5.28 -15.18
C LEU A 684 8.36 4.03 -15.93
N TYR A 685 7.57 2.97 -15.85
CA TYR A 685 7.75 1.79 -16.68
C TYR A 685 7.06 2.01 -18.03
N VAL A 686 7.79 1.76 -19.11
CA VAL A 686 7.31 1.89 -20.49
C VAL A 686 7.54 0.57 -21.21
N GLY A 687 6.45 -0.15 -21.42
CA GLY A 687 6.42 -1.41 -22.15
C GLY A 687 6.43 -1.19 -23.64
N MET A 688 7.13 -2.05 -24.35
CA MET A 688 7.12 -2.11 -25.80
C MET A 688 6.85 -3.56 -26.23
N PRO A 689 5.59 -4.02 -26.20
CA PRO A 689 5.26 -5.39 -26.57
C PRO A 689 5.38 -5.68 -28.08
N PHE A 690 5.41 -4.64 -28.93
CA PHE A 690 5.46 -4.77 -30.39
C PHE A 690 6.84 -4.49 -31.02
N GLY A 691 7.87 -4.28 -30.20
CA GLY A 691 9.22 -3.92 -30.63
C GLY A 691 10.04 -3.40 -29.45
N PRO A 692 11.34 -3.14 -29.53
CA PRO A 692 12.18 -3.18 -30.72
C PRO A 692 12.59 -4.60 -31.14
N SER A 693 12.27 -5.61 -30.33
CA SER A 693 12.49 -7.03 -30.66
C SER A 693 11.17 -7.75 -30.88
N ALA A 694 11.21 -8.89 -31.58
CA ALA A 694 10.01 -9.71 -31.83
C ALA A 694 9.36 -10.27 -30.55
N THR A 695 10.09 -10.29 -29.43
CA THR A 695 9.59 -10.74 -28.14
C THR A 695 9.05 -9.62 -27.26
N GLY A 696 9.33 -8.35 -27.59
CA GLY A 696 9.03 -7.17 -26.77
C GLY A 696 10.16 -6.75 -25.82
N ALA A 697 9.93 -5.69 -25.04
CA ALA A 697 10.83 -5.14 -24.03
C ALA A 697 10.06 -4.30 -22.99
N LEU A 698 10.70 -4.01 -21.85
CA LEU A 698 10.22 -3.05 -20.86
C LEU A 698 11.38 -2.16 -20.39
N TYR A 699 11.13 -0.85 -20.31
CA TYR A 699 12.11 0.13 -19.85
C TYR A 699 11.64 0.81 -18.57
N ALA A 700 12.52 0.87 -17.57
CA ALA A 700 12.27 1.58 -16.32
C ALA A 700 13.01 2.93 -16.35
N LEU A 701 12.25 4.00 -16.55
CA LEU A 701 12.77 5.36 -16.66
C LEU A 701 12.72 6.02 -15.28
N PRO A 702 13.86 6.48 -14.73
CA PRO A 702 13.87 7.24 -13.49
C PRO A 702 13.01 8.50 -13.57
N MET A 703 12.46 8.97 -12.43
CA MET A 703 11.63 10.19 -12.39
C MET A 703 12.29 11.41 -13.04
N SER A 704 13.62 11.52 -13.00
CA SER A 704 14.36 12.61 -13.63
C SER A 704 14.36 12.58 -15.15
N ASN A 705 14.14 11.41 -15.77
CA ASN A 705 14.06 11.28 -17.23
C ASN A 705 12.69 11.73 -17.77
N VAL A 706 11.67 11.62 -16.91
CA VAL A 706 10.25 11.81 -17.25
C VAL A 706 9.64 13.06 -16.62
N THR A 707 10.49 13.95 -16.10
CA THR A 707 10.11 15.26 -15.58
C THR A 707 10.84 16.34 -16.36
N ALA A 708 10.12 17.37 -16.81
CA ALA A 708 10.72 18.51 -17.50
C ALA A 708 11.90 19.12 -16.72
N GLY A 709 13.00 19.41 -17.42
CA GLY A 709 14.23 19.95 -16.83
C GLY A 709 15.04 18.96 -15.97
N GLY A 710 14.59 17.71 -15.82
CA GLY A 710 15.33 16.67 -15.14
C GLY A 710 16.58 16.22 -15.90
N THR A 711 17.59 15.78 -15.14
CA THR A 711 18.83 15.25 -15.73
C THR A 711 18.63 13.79 -16.10
N ALA A 712 18.90 13.43 -17.36
CA ALA A 712 18.83 12.05 -17.83
C ALA A 712 19.77 11.16 -17.01
N ALA A 713 19.20 10.09 -16.46
CA ALA A 713 19.88 9.03 -15.74
C ALA A 713 19.79 7.72 -16.53
N PRO A 714 20.65 6.72 -16.24
CA PRO A 714 20.60 5.41 -16.89
C PRO A 714 19.22 4.75 -16.73
N VAL A 715 18.70 4.23 -17.84
CA VAL A 715 17.45 3.47 -17.91
C VAL A 715 17.75 1.98 -17.71
N THR A 716 16.93 1.29 -16.93
CA THR A 716 17.00 -0.17 -16.81
C THR A 716 16.15 -0.79 -17.91
N ALA A 717 16.72 -1.71 -18.68
CA ALA A 717 16.02 -2.44 -19.74
C ALA A 717 15.81 -3.90 -19.34
N TYR A 718 14.57 -4.36 -19.39
CA TYR A 718 14.20 -5.77 -19.27
C TYR A 718 13.87 -6.28 -20.66
N GLN A 719 14.65 -7.25 -21.13
CA GLN A 719 14.48 -7.84 -22.45
C GLN A 719 14.66 -9.36 -22.38
N PRO A 720 13.73 -10.16 -22.94
CA PRO A 720 13.90 -11.60 -23.09
C PRO A 720 15.28 -11.95 -23.68
N GLY A 721 15.97 -12.90 -23.05
CA GLY A 721 17.33 -13.33 -23.42
C GLY A 721 18.47 -12.52 -22.79
N THR A 722 18.16 -11.54 -21.94
CA THR A 722 19.15 -10.72 -21.21
C THR A 722 18.89 -10.75 -19.70
N GLY A 723 19.91 -10.48 -18.88
CA GLY A 723 19.73 -10.30 -17.43
C GLY A 723 19.14 -11.50 -16.67
N GLY A 724 19.22 -12.72 -17.23
CA GLY A 724 18.60 -13.92 -16.65
C GLY A 724 17.16 -14.17 -17.10
N LEU A 725 16.56 -13.28 -17.91
CA LEU A 725 15.26 -13.53 -18.54
C LEU A 725 15.39 -14.57 -19.65
N PRO A 726 14.50 -15.57 -19.71
CA PRO A 726 14.43 -16.51 -20.82
C PRO A 726 14.32 -15.81 -22.18
N ALA A 727 14.95 -16.39 -23.22
CA ALA A 727 14.93 -15.85 -24.58
C ALA A 727 13.66 -16.24 -25.35
N VAL A 728 12.50 -16.17 -24.69
CA VAL A 728 11.18 -16.53 -25.25
C VAL A 728 10.15 -15.48 -24.86
N GLY A 729 9.18 -15.24 -25.74
CA GLY A 729 8.10 -14.28 -25.52
C GLY A 729 7.46 -13.84 -26.83
N THR A 730 6.34 -13.13 -26.74
CA THR A 730 5.61 -12.60 -27.91
C THR A 730 5.17 -11.16 -27.73
N ARG A 731 4.73 -10.78 -26.53
CA ARG A 731 4.31 -9.44 -26.11
C ARG A 731 4.88 -9.11 -24.73
N PHE A 732 6.13 -9.43 -24.49
CA PHE A 732 6.78 -9.10 -23.22
C PHE A 732 6.73 -7.59 -22.96
N GLY A 733 6.26 -7.21 -21.77
CA GLY A 733 6.06 -5.80 -21.43
C GLY A 733 4.67 -5.27 -21.78
N ALA A 734 3.71 -6.13 -22.12
CA ALA A 734 2.32 -5.74 -22.34
C ALA A 734 1.68 -5.06 -21.11
N SER A 735 2.14 -5.42 -19.91
CA SER A 735 1.83 -4.72 -18.66
C SER A 735 2.96 -4.94 -17.65
N ALA A 736 3.10 -4.03 -16.69
CA ALA A 736 4.06 -4.13 -15.59
C ALA A 736 3.51 -3.55 -14.28
N ARG A 737 3.92 -4.11 -13.13
CA ARG A 737 3.49 -3.71 -11.77
C ARG A 737 4.59 -3.85 -10.74
#